data_AF-A0A928NML6-F1
#
_entry.id   AF-A0A928NML6-F1
#
_cell.length_a   1.000
_cell.length_b   1.000
_cell.length_c   1.000
_cell.angle_alpha   90.00
_cell.angle_beta   90.00
_cell.angle_gamma   90.00
#
_symmetry.space_group_name_H-M   'P 1'
#
loop_
_entity.id
_entity.type
_entity.pdbx_description
1 polymer ?
#
loop_
_entity_poly.entity_id
_entity_poly.type
_entity_poly.pdbx_seq_one_letter_code
_entity_poly.pdbx_strand_id
1 'polypeptide(L)'
;MKKVLALILSFMMIVSCFSCIVFADNEIKITLNGTALTMDQPPIIVEGRTLVPVRAIFEALGATVTWDDATKTATGVLGGTTVSLQINNTQAKVNGLDVTLDVPAQIVNSRTLVPVRFISESLGCKVDWDDATKTVIIEGESGPKLYKKWDFNNLESFENNKDFIVGGAYPASFLSISDKYDANGNGKALLLANREQPTHRIKLKNVFTKEDLGKTFTIKAKVLTPDQAGNAMVGVYSDTKTKYATVPIINKNVTTNKNEWTNVEFTYVHTDEIADQLGFGQRDGASLVKTLVIDDIEIYEGAPETNESLSNWTFDNLSSFENNKDFICGAAYPHENVSLSNEFDHTTGNGKSLKMTGRTKIDHRVKLLGAFNPNMVGKIYKVTAWVYFPDAEGTIVVGAYSDTGTTYAFDPVSSKAFKVKQNEWTLVEFQYQHKEAIVTQVGFDQKGTSTCIKTIFVDDVKIEEIDKITDESILDAVKSVKVTDGHRPVPTNFTTGKGFDDLIYFESDKASNEELVARLPEGKVAIDDSLVLGNVDKMVGKQYGSAEIIDVNGMPFTKAVRVNVHTIPETNPYAIQFDYGAPLEGKAQVGDKMLLKVYMRTENGGLDEAQNGQIQVIIEENGGGYDKSVAGNISNGSDWNVFYFPFEFIENRTRATIRLGYAIQTVDIGGYTITNYGSDIDIKELPTDSGSEPSLKKDAAWRKEAWDRIEKIRKGDIKVIVKDSAGNVIPNAEVKVNMYEHEFAFGTAVHGSIYADEMYRSVVQTNFNAAVPENQTKWVEHEKAPDKTVKMYESLIDLGIKNLRGHVLVWDRDEIDDNGKWEDNTSIPEDLTKLYGDRAKMQERIAQHIDEITSKTNPFFSEWDVLNEACNNKVMQDMYGREIINEWFDMARKALGKDAMLYYNDFKTGNELFTLLDTMYANNVDFDGIGIQSHYVTATDPVKIYDFYEQLYTKYGKRLKITEYDFATSDQLLQANFTRDLLITAFSHEAVDGFLMWGIKAGPNNKYVLYDSEWNPKLALTSWQDLIYNKWWTEESGTTDNNGEFTTRGFYGDYDITVTANGKTKTVSTPCYKGNDNTITITLD
;
A
#
# COMPACT_ATOMS: atom_id res chain seq x y z
N MET A 1 32.89 9.63 88.30
CA MET A 1 32.97 10.47 87.08
C MET A 1 32.95 9.69 85.76
N LYS A 2 33.61 8.53 85.61
CA LYS A 2 33.61 7.77 84.34
C LYS A 2 32.23 7.27 83.86
N LYS A 3 31.30 6.94 84.77
CA LYS A 3 29.93 6.50 84.40
C LYS A 3 29.01 7.63 83.96
N VAL A 4 29.27 8.87 84.37
CA VAL A 4 28.50 10.06 83.96
C VAL A 4 28.97 10.57 82.60
N LEU A 5 30.27 10.47 82.30
CA LEU A 5 30.80 10.79 80.98
C LEU A 5 30.31 9.80 79.89
N ALA A 6 30.17 8.52 80.23
CA ALA A 6 29.64 7.53 79.30
C ALA A 6 28.17 7.79 78.94
N LEU A 7 27.34 8.23 79.89
CA LEU A 7 25.93 8.57 79.62
C LEU A 7 25.80 9.85 78.77
N ILE A 8 26.68 10.84 78.95
CA ILE A 8 26.68 12.07 78.14
C ILE A 8 27.17 11.78 76.71
N LEU A 9 28.17 10.90 76.52
CA LEU A 9 28.57 10.45 75.18
C LEU A 9 27.51 9.56 74.51
N SER A 10 26.78 8.74 75.27
CA SER A 10 25.68 7.93 74.74
C SER A 10 24.51 8.80 74.29
N PHE A 11 24.23 9.89 75.00
CA PHE A 11 23.18 10.84 74.62
C PHE A 11 23.61 11.72 73.43
N MET A 12 24.90 12.09 73.31
CA MET A 12 25.41 12.78 72.12
C MET A 12 25.44 11.90 70.86
N MET A 13 25.66 10.58 70.97
CA MET A 13 25.54 9.66 69.82
C MET A 13 24.10 9.42 69.36
N ILE A 14 23.11 9.56 70.25
CA ILE A 14 21.69 9.42 69.90
C ILE A 14 21.14 10.71 69.24
N VAL A 15 21.72 11.87 69.51
CA VAL A 15 21.31 13.15 68.87
C VAL A 15 21.90 13.33 67.47
N SER A 16 22.95 12.59 67.09
CA SER A 16 23.47 12.54 65.71
C SER A 16 22.70 11.59 64.77
N CYS A 17 21.66 10.90 65.26
CA CYS A 17 20.80 10.03 64.44
C CYS A 17 19.46 10.67 64.03
N PHE A 18 19.25 11.95 64.34
CA PHE A 18 18.23 12.76 63.67
C PHE A 18 18.87 13.59 62.56
N SER A 19 19.44 12.90 61.57
CA SER A 19 19.47 13.49 60.23
C SER A 19 18.02 13.69 59.83
N CYS A 20 17.71 14.89 59.34
CA CYS A 20 16.46 15.23 58.70
C CYS A 20 15.86 14.01 57.95
N ILE A 21 14.61 13.68 58.24
CA ILE A 21 13.78 13.09 57.19
C ILE A 21 13.67 14.22 56.16
N VAL A 22 14.52 14.15 55.14
CA VAL A 22 14.22 14.79 53.87
C VAL A 22 13.00 14.03 53.39
N PHE A 23 11.83 14.68 53.44
CA PHE A 23 10.72 14.24 52.61
C PHE A 23 11.27 14.24 51.19
N ALA A 24 11.43 13.06 50.58
CA ALA A 24 11.71 12.98 49.17
C ALA A 24 10.55 13.69 48.47
N ASP A 25 10.87 14.81 47.84
CA ASP A 25 9.92 15.61 47.09
C ASP A 25 9.28 14.71 46.04
N ASN A 26 7.95 14.67 45.99
CA ASN A 26 7.18 13.87 45.04
C ASN A 26 7.18 14.56 43.65
N GLU A 27 8.34 15.04 43.23
CA GLU A 27 8.52 15.86 42.06
C GLU A 27 8.55 14.97 40.81
N ILE A 28 7.61 15.22 39.90
CA ILE A 28 7.52 14.49 38.64
C ILE A 28 8.72 14.86 37.78
N LYS A 29 9.49 13.85 37.38
CA LYS A 29 10.65 14.03 36.51
C LYS A 29 10.28 13.75 35.07
N ILE A 30 11.01 14.36 34.16
CA ILE A 30 10.87 14.09 32.72
C ILE A 30 12.25 13.81 32.16
N THR A 31 12.37 12.72 31.43
CA THR A 31 13.58 12.38 30.68
C THR A 31 13.26 12.31 29.20
N LEU A 32 14.09 12.92 28.37
CA LEU A 32 14.06 12.78 26.92
C LEU A 32 15.32 12.05 26.46
N ASN A 33 15.17 10.89 25.82
CA ASN A 33 16.26 10.06 25.32
C ASN A 33 17.33 9.78 26.41
N GLY A 34 16.88 9.56 27.65
CA GLY A 34 17.71 9.31 28.83
C GLY A 34 18.27 10.55 29.54
N THR A 35 18.07 11.76 29.01
CA THR A 35 18.52 13.02 29.63
C THR A 35 17.39 13.67 30.41
N ALA A 36 17.62 14.01 31.68
CA ALA A 36 16.63 14.73 32.48
C ALA A 36 16.42 16.17 31.96
N LEU A 37 15.16 16.56 31.79
CA LEU A 37 14.79 17.92 31.37
C LEU A 37 14.56 18.81 32.60
N THR A 38 15.18 19.98 32.59
CA THR A 38 14.94 21.02 33.62
C THR A 38 13.90 22.00 33.10
N MET A 39 12.87 22.25 33.90
CA MET A 39 11.76 23.16 33.55
C MET A 39 11.65 24.26 34.60
N ASP A 40 11.33 25.47 34.14
CA ASP A 40 11.10 26.63 35.02
C ASP A 40 9.72 26.61 35.71
N GLN A 41 8.82 25.76 35.22
CA GLN A 41 7.55 25.40 35.83
C GLN A 41 7.46 23.88 35.95
N PRO A 42 7.34 23.32 37.17
CA PRO A 42 7.26 21.88 37.37
C PRO A 42 6.03 21.26 36.68
N PRO A 43 6.12 19.99 36.24
CA PRO A 43 4.97 19.24 35.75
C PRO A 43 3.88 19.10 36.81
N ILE A 44 2.61 19.06 36.38
CA ILE A 44 1.46 18.85 37.26
C ILE A 44 0.61 17.69 36.76
N ILE A 45 -0.16 17.05 37.63
CA ILE A 45 -1.17 16.06 37.22
C ILE A 45 -2.54 16.71 37.28
N VAL A 46 -3.26 16.69 36.16
CA VAL A 46 -4.66 17.11 36.05
C VAL A 46 -5.43 15.94 35.47
N GLU A 47 -6.48 15.48 36.16
CA GLU A 47 -7.36 14.38 35.72
C GLU A 47 -6.60 13.10 35.30
N GLY A 48 -5.50 12.79 36.00
CA GLY A 48 -4.68 11.61 35.72
C GLY A 48 -3.76 11.75 34.50
N ARG A 49 -3.58 12.97 33.98
CA ARG A 49 -2.62 13.29 32.91
C ARG A 49 -1.54 14.25 33.41
N THR A 50 -0.29 13.94 33.07
CA THR A 50 0.84 14.82 33.36
C THR A 50 0.90 15.95 32.33
N LEU A 51 0.77 17.17 32.82
CA LEU A 51 0.80 18.41 32.06
C LEU A 51 2.14 19.09 32.27
N VAL A 52 2.73 19.55 31.16
CA VAL A 52 4.11 20.07 31.13
C VAL A 52 4.18 21.37 30.34
N PRO A 53 5.13 22.29 30.64
CA PRO A 53 5.32 23.50 29.86
C PRO A 53 5.60 23.17 28.39
N VAL A 54 4.71 23.64 27.51
CA VAL A 54 4.71 23.33 26.07
C VAL A 54 6.05 23.64 25.41
N ARG A 55 6.65 24.77 25.78
CA ARG A 55 7.93 25.23 25.24
C ARG A 55 9.09 24.32 25.60
N ALA A 56 9.13 23.80 26.82
CA ALA A 56 10.26 23.01 27.30
C ALA A 56 10.37 21.66 26.58
N ILE A 57 9.24 21.03 26.22
CA ILE A 57 9.26 19.79 25.43
C ILE A 57 9.52 20.08 23.96
N PHE A 58 8.84 21.07 23.37
CA PHE A 58 9.05 21.44 21.97
C PHE A 58 10.50 21.85 21.70
N GLU A 59 11.09 22.73 22.51
CA GLU A 59 12.49 23.16 22.33
C GLU A 59 13.48 22.01 22.60
N ALA A 60 13.21 21.14 23.58
CA ALA A 60 14.05 19.97 23.84
C ALA A 60 14.04 18.97 22.67
N LEU A 61 12.95 18.94 21.90
CA LEU A 61 12.80 18.17 20.66
C LEU A 61 13.24 18.98 19.41
N GLY A 62 13.77 20.19 19.56
CA GLY A 62 14.25 21.02 18.44
C GLY A 62 13.16 21.78 17.67
N ALA A 63 11.93 21.81 18.16
CA ALA A 63 10.80 22.48 17.53
C ALA A 63 10.82 24.00 17.75
N THR A 64 10.28 24.75 16.79
CA THR A 64 10.01 26.20 16.96
C THR A 64 8.65 26.40 17.60
N VAL A 65 8.51 27.37 18.52
CA VAL A 65 7.26 27.62 19.26
C VAL A 65 6.83 29.07 19.12
N THR A 66 5.60 29.28 18.64
CA THR A 66 4.97 30.60 18.52
C THR A 66 3.72 30.69 19.40
N TRP A 67 3.41 31.90 19.85
CA TRP A 67 2.21 32.22 20.62
C TRP A 67 1.40 33.29 19.92
N ASP A 68 0.12 33.01 19.68
CA ASP A 68 -0.87 34.00 19.24
C ASP A 68 -1.70 34.46 20.44
N ASP A 69 -1.52 35.73 20.83
CA ASP A 69 -2.20 36.30 21.97
C ASP A 69 -3.68 36.59 21.73
N ALA A 70 -4.09 36.81 20.48
CA ALA A 70 -5.48 37.14 20.13
C ALA A 70 -6.38 35.90 20.24
N THR A 71 -5.88 34.76 19.75
CA THR A 71 -6.61 33.49 19.76
C THR A 71 -6.28 32.62 20.98
N LYS A 72 -5.26 33.00 21.77
CA LYS A 72 -4.70 32.21 22.87
C LYS A 72 -4.26 30.83 22.39
N THR A 73 -3.49 30.80 21.30
CA THR A 73 -3.04 29.58 20.64
C THR A 73 -1.53 29.44 20.73
N ALA A 74 -1.05 28.30 21.21
CA ALA A 74 0.34 27.88 21.10
C ALA A 74 0.50 27.00 19.87
N THR A 75 1.51 27.29 19.04
CA THR A 75 1.84 26.49 17.86
C THR A 75 3.29 26.03 17.92
N GLY A 76 3.52 24.73 17.81
CA GLY A 76 4.84 24.10 17.70
C GLY A 76 5.05 23.55 16.29
N VAL A 77 6.25 23.73 15.72
CA VAL A 77 6.62 23.22 14.40
C VAL A 77 7.96 22.50 14.46
N LEU A 78 7.97 21.23 14.08
CA LEU A 78 9.12 20.32 13.95
C LEU A 78 8.82 19.34 12.82
N GLY A 79 9.78 18.86 12.04
CA GLY A 79 9.44 17.77 11.11
C GLY A 79 8.59 18.14 9.88
N GLY A 80 8.21 19.41 9.67
CA GLY A 80 7.05 19.74 8.82
C GLY A 80 5.69 19.48 9.50
N THR A 81 5.72 18.89 10.70
CA THR A 81 4.57 18.70 11.56
C THR A 81 4.26 19.99 12.33
N THR A 82 3.03 20.48 12.17
CA THR A 82 2.51 21.66 12.86
C THR A 82 1.46 21.22 13.88
N VAL A 83 1.72 21.47 15.16
CA VAL A 83 0.78 21.23 16.25
C VAL A 83 0.28 22.58 16.76
N SER A 84 -1.03 22.84 16.70
CA SER A 84 -1.63 24.06 17.25
C SER A 84 -2.70 23.75 18.30
N LEU A 85 -2.64 24.50 19.40
CA LEU A 85 -3.35 24.21 20.64
C LEU A 85 -3.92 25.50 21.22
N GLN A 86 -5.24 25.58 21.33
CA GLN A 86 -5.91 26.71 21.95
C GLN A 86 -6.13 26.45 23.45
N ILE A 87 -5.89 27.45 24.30
CA ILE A 87 -6.12 27.33 25.75
C ILE A 87 -7.59 27.04 26.04
N ASN A 88 -7.84 26.14 27.00
CA ASN A 88 -9.16 25.67 27.43
C ASN A 88 -9.99 25.00 26.33
N ASN A 89 -9.35 24.53 25.27
CA ASN A 89 -9.98 23.78 24.19
C ASN A 89 -9.42 22.34 24.17
N THR A 90 -10.30 21.35 24.09
CA THR A 90 -9.91 19.94 23.91
C THR A 90 -9.66 19.60 22.45
N GLN A 91 -10.02 20.46 21.50
CA GLN A 91 -9.69 20.29 20.08
C GLN A 91 -8.35 20.97 19.79
N ALA A 92 -7.36 20.16 19.42
CA ALA A 92 -6.07 20.58 18.88
C ALA A 92 -6.05 20.36 17.36
N LYS A 93 -5.05 20.90 16.67
CA LYS A 93 -4.77 20.55 15.27
C LYS A 93 -3.37 20.00 15.10
N VAL A 94 -3.25 18.92 14.33
CA VAL A 94 -1.98 18.37 13.87
C VAL A 94 -2.02 18.36 12.34
N ASN A 95 -1.11 19.10 11.70
CA ASN A 95 -1.06 19.28 10.24
C ASN A 95 -2.38 19.77 9.62
N GLY A 96 -3.13 20.57 10.37
CA GLY A 96 -4.42 21.12 9.95
C GLY A 96 -5.62 20.20 10.17
N LEU A 97 -5.40 18.94 10.56
CA LEU A 97 -6.45 17.98 10.95
C LEU A 97 -6.78 18.13 12.44
N ASP A 98 -8.06 18.02 12.80
CA ASP A 98 -8.51 18.12 14.20
C ASP A 98 -8.17 16.84 14.99
N VAL A 99 -7.62 16.99 16.18
CA VAL A 99 -7.27 15.90 17.11
C VAL A 99 -7.72 16.27 18.52
N THR A 100 -8.36 15.34 19.23
CA THR A 100 -8.90 15.59 20.57
C THR A 100 -7.88 15.31 21.68
N LEU A 101 -7.79 16.20 22.66
CA LEU A 101 -6.98 16.10 23.87
C LEU A 101 -7.77 15.46 25.01
N ASP A 102 -7.12 14.57 25.76
CA ASP A 102 -7.67 14.01 27.00
C ASP A 102 -7.93 15.08 28.07
N VAL A 103 -7.07 16.11 28.14
CA VAL A 103 -7.18 17.26 29.05
C VAL A 103 -6.80 18.51 28.25
N PRO A 104 -7.59 19.60 28.30
CA PRO A 104 -7.31 20.81 27.52
C PRO A 104 -6.00 21.47 27.95
N ALA A 105 -5.39 22.24 27.05
CA ALA A 105 -4.23 23.08 27.39
C ALA A 105 -4.63 24.17 28.40
N GLN A 106 -3.78 24.45 29.40
CA GLN A 106 -4.08 25.39 30.48
C GLN A 106 -2.91 26.35 30.73
N ILE A 107 -3.19 27.53 31.29
CA ILE A 107 -2.15 28.47 31.74
C ILE A 107 -1.98 28.34 33.25
N VAL A 108 -0.77 27.99 33.70
CA VAL A 108 -0.39 27.93 35.12
C VAL A 108 0.89 28.73 35.30
N ASN A 109 0.92 29.67 36.25
CA ASN A 109 2.07 30.55 36.53
C ASN A 109 2.67 31.22 35.28
N SER A 110 1.81 31.68 34.36
CA SER A 110 2.20 32.29 33.09
C SER A 110 2.99 31.36 32.15
N ARG A 111 2.76 30.05 32.26
CA ARG A 111 3.23 29.02 31.32
C ARG A 111 2.03 28.26 30.76
N THR A 112 2.06 27.96 29.47
CA THR A 112 1.09 27.08 28.83
C THR A 112 1.50 25.64 29.08
N LEU A 113 0.66 24.90 29.78
CA LEU A 113 0.84 23.49 30.10
C LEU A 113 -0.10 22.64 29.25
N VAL A 114 0.43 21.53 28.76
CA VAL A 114 -0.24 20.64 27.81
C VAL A 114 0.05 19.18 28.18
N PRO A 115 -0.83 18.23 27.83
CA PRO A 115 -0.57 16.81 28.12
C PRO A 115 0.71 16.34 27.43
N VAL A 116 1.67 15.86 28.22
CA VAL A 116 3.01 15.49 27.72
C VAL A 116 2.96 14.41 26.64
N ARG A 117 2.07 13.42 26.81
CA ARG A 117 1.88 12.34 25.85
C ARG A 117 1.42 12.87 24.49
N PHE A 118 0.37 13.69 24.48
CA PHE A 118 -0.18 14.25 23.25
C PHE A 118 0.89 15.01 22.46
N ILE A 119 1.62 15.91 23.11
CA ILE A 119 2.61 16.73 22.39
C ILE A 119 3.81 15.91 21.92
N SER A 120 4.25 14.92 22.69
CA SER A 120 5.40 14.09 22.33
C SER A 120 5.04 13.08 21.22
N GLU A 121 3.89 12.42 21.30
CA GLU A 121 3.42 11.48 20.28
C GLU A 121 3.04 12.18 18.97
N SER A 122 2.45 13.38 19.05
CA SER A 122 2.18 14.22 17.85
C SER A 122 3.46 14.61 17.11
N LEU A 123 4.62 14.49 17.76
CA LEU A 123 5.95 14.74 17.18
C LEU A 123 6.73 13.44 16.94
N GLY A 124 6.05 12.28 16.97
CA GLY A 124 6.66 10.98 16.68
C GLY A 124 7.46 10.36 17.82
N CYS A 125 7.35 10.86 19.06
CA CYS A 125 8.01 10.27 20.21
C CYS A 125 7.10 9.27 20.95
N LYS A 126 7.68 8.21 21.50
CA LYS A 126 7.04 7.31 22.46
C LYS A 126 7.10 7.90 23.87
N VAL A 127 6.03 7.75 24.65
CA VAL A 127 5.97 8.23 26.05
C VAL A 127 5.56 7.14 27.03
N ASP A 128 6.50 6.75 27.88
CA ASP A 128 6.32 5.81 28.99
C ASP A 128 6.28 6.54 30.35
N TRP A 129 5.72 5.87 31.36
CA TRP A 129 5.66 6.36 32.74
C TRP A 129 6.30 5.33 33.68
N ASP A 130 7.35 5.73 34.39
CA ASP A 130 7.93 4.95 35.48
C ASP A 130 7.31 5.38 36.81
N ASP A 131 6.44 4.53 37.34
CA ASP A 131 5.70 4.82 38.56
C ASP A 131 6.59 4.79 39.82
N ALA A 132 7.65 3.97 39.82
CA ALA A 132 8.55 3.83 40.96
C ALA A 132 9.39 5.09 41.17
N THR A 133 9.77 5.75 40.07
CA THR A 133 10.58 6.97 40.13
C THR A 133 9.78 8.25 39.86
N LYS A 134 8.48 8.13 39.53
CA LYS A 134 7.59 9.21 39.10
C LYS A 134 8.18 10.00 37.93
N THR A 135 8.65 9.25 36.92
CA THR A 135 9.34 9.81 35.75
C THR A 135 8.52 9.58 34.48
N VAL A 136 8.26 10.64 33.73
CA VAL A 136 7.84 10.55 32.32
C VAL A 136 9.08 10.29 31.47
N ILE A 137 9.09 9.17 30.76
CA ILE A 137 10.17 8.77 29.86
C ILE A 137 9.70 9.01 28.43
N ILE A 138 10.35 9.96 27.75
CA ILE A 138 10.09 10.29 26.35
C ILE A 138 11.23 9.72 25.52
N GLU A 139 10.90 8.87 24.55
CA GLU A 139 11.83 8.21 23.64
C GLU A 139 11.43 8.54 22.21
N GLY A 140 12.20 9.38 21.52
CA GLY A 140 12.00 9.70 20.10
C GLY A 140 13.11 9.11 19.23
N GLU A 141 12.85 8.90 17.93
CA GLU A 141 13.94 8.63 16.98
C GLU A 141 15.00 9.74 17.07
N SER A 142 16.26 9.32 17.02
CA SER A 142 17.37 10.02 17.63
C SER A 142 17.74 11.34 16.94
N GLY A 143 17.25 12.45 17.47
CA GLY A 143 17.80 13.76 17.16
C GLY A 143 19.27 13.88 17.55
N PRO A 144 20.04 14.76 16.86
CA PRO A 144 21.44 14.99 17.16
C PRO A 144 21.61 15.50 18.61
N LYS A 145 22.32 14.75 19.44
CA LYS A 145 22.59 15.09 20.86
C LYS A 145 23.67 16.15 20.94
N LEU A 146 23.48 17.27 21.64
CA LEU A 146 24.54 18.27 21.78
C LEU A 146 25.80 17.64 22.40
N TYR A 147 26.90 17.67 21.65
CA TYR A 147 28.18 17.05 22.01
C TYR A 147 29.15 18.09 22.60
N LYS A 148 29.36 19.23 21.93
CA LYS A 148 30.19 20.36 22.42
C LYS A 148 29.64 21.70 21.93
N LYS A 149 29.75 22.75 22.74
CA LYS A 149 29.39 24.14 22.37
C LYS A 149 30.45 25.12 22.84
N TRP A 150 30.74 26.13 22.03
CA TRP A 150 31.54 27.28 22.44
C TRP A 150 30.69 28.55 22.33
N ASP A 151 30.45 29.16 23.48
CA ASP A 151 29.82 30.47 23.63
C ASP A 151 30.87 31.46 24.15
N PHE A 152 31.14 32.51 23.36
CA PHE A 152 32.18 33.47 23.66
C PHE A 152 31.76 34.58 24.63
N ASN A 153 30.47 34.66 24.99
CA ASN A 153 29.94 35.69 25.88
C ASN A 153 30.58 35.70 27.28
N ASN A 154 31.03 34.53 27.75
CA ASN A 154 31.61 34.35 29.08
C ASN A 154 33.14 34.49 29.13
N LEU A 155 33.80 34.89 28.04
CA LEU A 155 35.26 35.03 27.97
C LEU A 155 35.69 36.51 28.13
N GLU A 156 36.54 36.80 29.12
CA GLU A 156 37.06 38.16 29.38
C GLU A 156 38.34 38.49 28.58
N SER A 157 39.23 37.52 28.37
CA SER A 157 40.44 37.66 27.54
C SER A 157 40.98 36.30 27.07
N PHE A 158 41.78 36.29 26.01
CA PHE A 158 42.36 35.06 25.42
C PHE A 158 43.57 34.50 26.16
N GLU A 159 44.18 35.26 27.07
CA GLU A 159 45.49 34.92 27.63
C GLU A 159 45.47 33.68 28.55
N ASN A 160 44.29 33.16 28.90
CA ASN A 160 44.14 31.97 29.75
C ASN A 160 43.55 30.74 29.05
N ASN A 161 43.20 30.81 27.74
CA ASN A 161 42.53 29.70 27.07
C ASN A 161 43.49 28.92 26.13
N LYS A 162 43.89 27.70 26.54
CA LYS A 162 44.91 26.87 25.86
C LYS A 162 44.40 26.09 24.64
N ASP A 163 43.13 26.25 24.30
CA ASP A 163 42.42 25.39 23.34
C ASP A 163 42.51 25.87 21.89
N PHE A 164 43.05 27.08 21.64
CA PHE A 164 43.12 27.68 20.31
C PHE A 164 44.55 27.71 19.77
N ILE A 165 44.70 27.41 18.48
CA ILE A 165 45.95 27.56 17.72
C ILE A 165 45.72 28.48 16.54
N VAL A 166 46.64 29.42 16.30
CA VAL A 166 46.74 30.12 15.01
C VAL A 166 47.70 29.34 14.11
N GLY A 167 47.20 28.88 12.97
CA GLY A 167 47.95 28.17 11.96
C GLY A 167 48.57 29.10 10.91
N GLY A 168 49.76 28.72 10.41
CA GLY A 168 50.50 29.41 9.35
C GLY A 168 51.29 30.62 9.86
N ALA A 169 52.49 30.42 10.42
CA ALA A 169 53.48 31.45 10.84
C ALA A 169 52.99 32.71 11.61
N TYR A 170 51.71 32.79 11.99
CA TYR A 170 51.05 33.99 12.50
C TYR A 170 50.98 34.02 14.02
N PRO A 171 51.17 35.18 14.67
CA PRO A 171 51.17 35.28 16.12
C PRO A 171 49.75 35.25 16.70
N ALA A 172 49.62 34.66 17.89
CA ALA A 172 48.35 34.58 18.63
C ALA A 172 47.75 35.96 19.00
N SER A 173 48.57 37.03 18.98
CA SER A 173 48.13 38.41 19.24
C SER A 173 47.13 38.98 18.23
N PHE A 174 46.84 38.23 17.16
CA PHE A 174 45.88 38.60 16.12
C PHE A 174 44.49 38.00 16.39
N LEU A 175 44.38 37.19 17.45
CA LEU A 175 43.11 36.75 18.03
C LEU A 175 42.66 37.71 19.11
N SER A 176 41.40 38.12 19.04
CA SER A 176 40.75 38.84 20.12
C SER A 176 39.29 38.44 20.24
N ILE A 177 38.72 38.71 21.41
CA ILE A 177 37.26 38.71 21.59
C ILE A 177 36.76 40.12 21.26
N SER A 178 35.64 40.22 20.55
CA SER A 178 35.05 41.49 20.19
C SER A 178 33.57 41.54 20.56
N ASP A 179 33.20 42.53 21.36
CA ASP A 179 31.81 42.86 21.70
C ASP A 179 31.11 43.66 20.57
N LYS A 180 31.84 43.95 19.48
CA LYS A 180 31.34 44.73 18.33
C LYS A 180 30.51 43.89 17.37
N TYR A 181 30.76 42.59 17.35
CA TYR A 181 30.18 41.66 16.38
C TYR A 181 29.42 40.60 17.15
N ASP A 182 28.10 40.58 16.99
CA ASP A 182 27.23 39.58 17.58
C ASP A 182 26.16 39.18 16.55
N ALA A 183 25.88 37.89 16.46
CA ALA A 183 24.80 37.38 15.62
C ALA A 183 23.40 37.68 16.20
N ASN A 184 23.26 37.94 17.51
CA ASN A 184 21.99 37.95 18.23
C ASN A 184 21.65 39.26 19.00
N GLY A 185 22.55 40.25 19.07
CA GLY A 185 22.26 41.65 19.43
C GLY A 185 22.78 42.25 20.75
N ASN A 186 23.62 41.59 21.57
CA ASN A 186 24.53 42.16 22.61
C ASN A 186 25.54 41.12 23.18
N GLY A 187 26.39 40.53 22.35
CA GLY A 187 27.29 39.40 22.67
C GLY A 187 28.72 39.56 22.14
N LYS A 188 29.57 38.59 22.46
CA LYS A 188 31.01 38.57 22.14
C LYS A 188 31.29 37.53 21.05
N ALA A 189 32.18 37.83 20.09
CA ALA A 189 32.61 36.88 19.07
C ALA A 189 34.14 36.77 18.93
N LEU A 190 34.61 35.68 18.33
CA LEU A 190 36.04 35.45 18.08
C LEU A 190 36.50 36.15 16.79
N LEU A 191 37.51 37.00 16.91
CA LEU A 191 38.08 37.78 15.81
C LEU A 191 39.48 37.26 15.42
N LEU A 192 39.69 36.96 14.14
CA LEU A 192 41.01 36.82 13.52
C LEU A 192 41.25 37.99 12.56
N ALA A 193 42.02 38.97 12.99
CA ALA A 193 42.29 40.19 12.23
C ALA A 193 43.64 40.16 11.48
N ASN A 194 43.89 41.18 10.65
CA ASN A 194 45.18 41.47 9.99
C ASN A 194 45.78 40.30 9.18
N ARG A 195 44.93 39.50 8.54
CA ARG A 195 45.36 38.37 7.70
C ARG A 195 46.00 38.88 6.41
N GLU A 196 47.17 38.36 6.07
CA GLU A 196 47.89 38.64 4.81
C GLU A 196 47.81 37.49 3.80
N GLN A 197 47.42 36.29 4.25
CA GLN A 197 47.24 35.12 3.38
C GLN A 197 45.97 34.35 3.72
N PRO A 198 45.28 33.75 2.72
CA PRO A 198 44.08 32.91 2.94
C PRO A 198 44.35 31.68 3.82
N THR A 199 45.61 31.23 3.88
CA THR A 199 46.07 30.06 4.64
C THR A 199 46.11 30.27 6.15
N HIS A 200 46.00 31.52 6.65
CA HIS A 200 45.89 31.79 8.09
C HIS A 200 44.55 31.32 8.62
N ARG A 201 44.60 30.50 9.68
CA ARG A 201 43.45 29.78 10.22
C ARG A 201 43.52 29.67 11.74
N ILE A 202 42.35 29.63 12.38
CA ILE A 202 42.21 29.26 13.80
C ILE A 202 41.89 27.77 13.86
N LYS A 203 42.43 27.05 14.84
CA LYS A 203 42.04 25.67 15.15
C LYS A 203 41.75 25.49 16.63
N LEU A 204 40.66 24.80 16.93
CA LEU A 204 40.29 24.28 18.24
C LEU A 204 40.91 22.90 18.42
N LYS A 205 41.60 22.67 19.55
CA LYS A 205 42.20 21.37 19.89
C LYS A 205 41.21 20.43 20.58
N ASN A 206 41.50 19.12 20.55
CA ASN A 206 40.80 18.10 21.32
C ASN A 206 39.26 18.13 21.14
N VAL A 207 38.82 18.47 19.93
CA VAL A 207 37.40 18.53 19.57
C VAL A 207 36.84 17.12 19.46
N PHE A 208 37.57 16.21 18.83
CA PHE A 208 37.24 14.79 18.73
C PHE A 208 38.31 13.95 19.43
N THR A 209 37.90 12.83 20.01
CA THR A 209 38.76 11.92 20.78
C THR A 209 38.72 10.50 20.20
N LYS A 210 39.64 9.63 20.62
CA LYS A 210 39.64 8.22 20.19
C LYS A 210 38.36 7.45 20.54
N GLU A 211 37.67 7.87 21.60
CA GLU A 211 36.38 7.27 22.00
C GLU A 211 35.25 7.64 21.05
N ASP A 212 35.46 8.65 20.21
CA ASP A 212 34.49 9.11 19.23
C ASP A 212 34.60 8.38 17.88
N LEU A 213 35.55 7.45 17.74
CA LEU A 213 35.73 6.71 16.50
C LEU A 213 34.45 5.99 16.08
N GLY A 214 34.06 6.19 14.82
CA GLY A 214 32.84 5.64 14.25
C GLY A 214 31.58 6.46 14.54
N LYS A 215 31.64 7.47 15.41
CA LYS A 215 30.50 8.37 15.66
C LYS A 215 30.33 9.40 14.55
N THR A 216 29.09 9.81 14.36
CA THR A 216 28.72 10.88 13.43
C THR A 216 28.50 12.17 14.21
N PHE A 217 28.93 13.30 13.67
CA PHE A 217 28.78 14.62 14.29
C PHE A 217 28.20 15.64 13.32
N THR A 218 27.29 16.47 13.79
CA THR A 218 26.81 17.67 13.08
C THR A 218 27.52 18.89 13.63
N ILE A 219 28.22 19.63 12.78
CA ILE A 219 29.00 20.81 13.16
C ILE A 219 28.30 22.05 12.62
N LYS A 220 27.92 22.96 13.51
CA LYS A 220 27.31 24.26 13.23
C LYS A 220 28.23 25.39 13.71
N ALA A 221 28.32 26.46 12.93
CA ALA A 221 29.03 27.69 13.30
C ALA A 221 28.51 28.88 12.49
N LYS A 222 28.77 30.10 12.96
CA LYS A 222 28.56 31.34 12.20
C LYS A 222 29.90 31.99 11.87
N VAL A 223 30.02 32.50 10.65
CA VAL A 223 31.22 33.24 10.20
C VAL A 223 30.83 34.57 9.57
N LEU A 224 31.66 35.60 9.76
CA LEU A 224 31.43 36.95 9.26
C LEU A 224 32.73 37.55 8.72
N THR A 225 32.63 38.24 7.58
CA THR A 225 33.75 38.93 6.91
C THR A 225 33.45 40.44 6.82
N PRO A 226 33.86 41.25 7.80
CA PRO A 226 33.43 42.65 7.87
C PRO A 226 34.10 43.56 6.84
N ASP A 227 35.30 43.20 6.37
CA ASP A 227 36.07 44.08 5.47
C ASP A 227 35.57 44.03 4.03
N GLN A 228 35.21 42.84 3.55
CA GLN A 228 34.72 42.58 2.20
C GLN A 228 34.04 41.20 2.12
N ALA A 229 33.28 40.98 1.05
CA ALA A 229 32.79 39.65 0.70
C ALA A 229 33.97 38.71 0.42
N GLY A 230 33.79 37.42 0.72
CA GLY A 230 34.86 36.44 0.53
C GLY A 230 34.37 35.02 0.69
N ASN A 231 35.32 34.09 0.83
CA ASN A 231 35.01 32.70 1.13
C ASN A 231 35.58 32.35 2.50
N ALA A 232 34.77 31.74 3.36
CA ALA A 232 35.18 31.16 4.62
C ALA A 232 35.09 29.63 4.55
N MET A 233 35.88 28.96 5.38
CA MET A 233 35.95 27.51 5.44
C MET A 233 35.99 27.05 6.89
N VAL A 234 35.20 26.02 7.19
CA VAL A 234 35.26 25.26 8.46
C VAL A 234 35.64 23.83 8.12
N GLY A 235 36.58 23.22 8.85
CA GLY A 235 37.00 21.85 8.55
C GLY A 235 37.71 21.14 9.69
N VAL A 236 37.82 19.81 9.57
CA VAL A 236 38.44 18.94 10.57
C VAL A 236 39.90 18.68 10.22
N TYR A 237 40.81 18.82 11.19
CA TYR A 237 42.26 18.72 10.99
C TYR A 237 42.90 17.75 11.99
N SER A 238 44.18 17.45 11.76
CA SER A 238 45.05 16.78 12.72
C SER A 238 46.11 17.74 13.28
N ASP A 239 46.54 17.50 14.50
CA ASP A 239 47.71 18.13 15.13
C ASP A 239 49.06 17.53 14.70
N THR A 240 49.03 16.33 14.10
CA THR A 240 50.21 15.57 13.69
C THR A 240 50.82 16.13 12.40
N LYS A 241 52.12 15.93 12.16
CA LYS A 241 52.81 16.34 10.90
C LYS A 241 52.40 15.49 9.68
N THR A 242 51.11 15.34 9.44
CA THR A 242 50.50 14.66 8.30
C THR A 242 50.01 15.68 7.29
N LYS A 243 49.56 15.22 6.11
CA LYS A 243 48.87 16.09 5.15
C LYS A 243 47.64 16.78 5.78
N TYR A 244 47.06 16.18 6.83
CA TYR A 244 45.89 16.69 7.52
C TYR A 244 46.17 17.85 8.49
N ALA A 245 47.43 18.15 8.79
CA ALA A 245 47.79 19.37 9.50
C ALA A 245 47.65 20.61 8.60
N THR A 246 47.84 20.47 7.29
CA THR A 246 47.81 21.59 6.33
C THR A 246 46.56 21.60 5.44
N VAL A 247 45.93 20.45 5.23
CA VAL A 247 44.69 20.28 4.44
C VAL A 247 43.65 19.57 5.30
N PRO A 248 42.42 20.08 5.46
CA PRO A 248 41.43 19.41 6.31
C PRO A 248 41.01 18.04 5.74
N ILE A 249 40.63 17.12 6.62
CA ILE A 249 40.08 15.80 6.29
C ILE A 249 38.73 15.96 5.60
N ILE A 250 37.87 16.81 6.18
CA ILE A 250 36.61 17.26 5.62
C ILE A 250 36.47 18.76 5.88
N ASN A 251 35.86 19.49 4.96
CA ASN A 251 35.56 20.90 5.15
C ASN A 251 34.27 21.33 4.45
N LYS A 252 33.65 22.40 4.95
CA LYS A 252 32.57 23.14 4.32
C LYS A 252 33.08 24.53 3.95
N ASN A 253 33.00 24.86 2.67
CA ASN A 253 33.27 26.22 2.17
C ASN A 253 31.95 26.98 2.05
N VAL A 254 31.94 28.23 2.48
CA VAL A 254 30.80 29.15 2.32
C VAL A 254 31.27 30.47 1.73
N THR A 255 30.47 31.03 0.83
CA THR A 255 30.65 32.41 0.37
C THR A 255 29.96 33.34 1.36
N THR A 256 30.69 34.35 1.82
CA THR A 256 30.26 35.33 2.79
C THR A 256 30.08 36.69 2.10
N ASN A 257 29.05 37.41 2.50
CA ASN A 257 28.89 38.81 2.11
C ASN A 257 29.60 39.74 3.10
N LYS A 258 29.92 40.95 2.66
CA LYS A 258 30.51 41.96 3.54
C LYS A 258 29.53 42.31 4.65
N ASN A 259 29.97 42.25 5.90
CA ASN A 259 29.18 42.60 7.09
C ASN A 259 27.92 41.74 7.33
N GLU A 260 27.82 40.54 6.74
CA GLU A 260 26.71 39.62 6.97
C GLU A 260 27.19 38.31 7.59
N TRP A 261 26.50 37.84 8.63
CA TRP A 261 26.75 36.53 9.22
C TRP A 261 26.29 35.43 8.27
N THR A 262 27.14 34.42 8.10
CA THR A 262 26.88 33.27 7.25
C THR A 262 26.94 32.01 8.13
N ASN A 263 25.86 31.22 8.11
CA ASN A 263 25.81 29.94 8.81
C ASN A 263 26.65 28.90 8.06
N VAL A 264 27.35 28.07 8.80
CA VAL A 264 28.10 26.91 8.31
C VAL A 264 27.58 25.68 9.03
N GLU A 265 27.10 24.70 8.27
CA GLU A 265 26.65 23.42 8.79
C GLU A 265 27.15 22.27 7.91
N PHE A 266 27.69 21.21 8.52
CA PHE A 266 28.04 19.96 7.84
C PHE A 266 28.16 18.79 8.81
N THR A 267 28.03 17.58 8.28
CA THR A 267 28.18 16.32 9.02
C THR A 267 29.59 15.75 8.87
N TYR A 268 30.12 15.16 9.92
CA TYR A 268 31.44 14.52 9.97
C TYR A 268 31.35 13.17 10.68
N VAL A 269 31.72 12.09 10.00
CA VAL A 269 31.92 10.78 10.62
C VAL A 269 33.38 10.67 11.08
N HIS A 270 33.61 10.50 12.37
CA HIS A 270 34.97 10.45 12.92
C HIS A 270 35.59 9.08 12.68
N THR A 271 36.27 8.89 11.55
CA THR A 271 36.88 7.60 11.17
C THR A 271 38.40 7.56 11.35
N ASP A 272 39.04 8.67 11.71
CA ASP A 272 40.49 8.78 11.76
C ASP A 272 40.95 9.27 13.14
N GLU A 273 41.66 8.42 13.89
CA GLU A 273 42.10 8.69 15.27
C GLU A 273 42.96 9.93 15.44
N ILE A 274 43.63 10.37 14.37
CA ILE A 274 44.50 11.56 14.41
C ILE A 274 43.73 12.87 14.16
N ALA A 275 42.44 12.79 13.85
CA ALA A 275 41.59 13.92 13.45
C ALA A 275 40.92 14.60 14.64
N ASP A 276 41.68 15.37 15.41
CA ASP A 276 41.30 15.87 16.73
C ASP A 276 40.90 17.36 16.75
N GLN A 277 41.02 18.09 15.64
CA GLN A 277 40.86 19.55 15.60
C GLN A 277 39.72 20.04 14.72
N LEU A 278 39.06 21.15 15.11
CA LEU A 278 38.13 21.91 14.27
C LEU A 278 38.75 23.26 13.88
N GLY A 279 38.85 23.57 12.60
CA GLY A 279 39.54 24.75 12.10
C GLY A 279 38.67 25.67 11.25
N PHE A 280 38.94 26.98 11.36
CA PHE A 280 38.26 28.08 10.67
C PHE A 280 39.28 28.90 9.87
N GLY A 281 39.00 29.18 8.60
CA GLY A 281 39.91 29.93 7.73
C GLY A 281 39.26 30.33 6.40
N GLN A 282 40.06 30.47 5.36
CA GLN A 282 39.57 30.67 3.99
C GLN A 282 40.03 29.55 3.07
N ARG A 283 39.32 29.36 1.95
CA ARG A 283 39.72 28.44 0.88
C ARG A 283 40.99 28.95 0.20
N ASP A 284 41.94 28.04 -0.04
CA ASP A 284 43.14 28.35 -0.82
C ASP A 284 42.76 28.85 -2.24
N GLY A 285 43.37 29.96 -2.66
CA GLY A 285 43.08 30.62 -3.93
C GLY A 285 41.91 31.62 -3.92
N ALA A 286 41.20 31.79 -2.81
CA ALA A 286 40.17 32.81 -2.68
C ALA A 286 40.75 34.22 -2.44
N SER A 287 39.99 35.26 -2.80
CA SER A 287 40.32 36.64 -2.45
C SER A 287 40.49 36.80 -0.94
N LEU A 288 41.64 37.32 -0.53
CA LEU A 288 42.05 37.46 0.87
C LEU A 288 41.09 38.36 1.65
N VAL A 289 40.43 37.85 2.68
CA VAL A 289 39.71 38.67 3.66
C VAL A 289 40.64 38.96 4.84
N LYS A 290 40.83 40.25 5.18
CA LYS A 290 41.75 40.65 6.26
C LYS A 290 41.23 40.30 7.66
N THR A 291 39.92 40.27 7.84
CA THR A 291 39.27 39.98 9.13
C THR A 291 38.23 38.88 8.97
N LEU A 292 38.34 37.83 9.79
CA LEU A 292 37.34 36.76 9.90
C LEU A 292 36.81 36.71 11.33
N VAL A 293 35.49 36.73 11.49
CA VAL A 293 34.81 36.65 12.78
C VAL A 293 34.07 35.30 12.86
N ILE A 294 34.10 34.63 14.01
CA ILE A 294 33.47 33.33 14.26
C ILE A 294 32.62 33.39 15.54
N ASP A 295 31.44 32.80 15.51
CA ASP A 295 30.51 32.72 16.64
C ASP A 295 29.61 31.46 16.58
N ASP A 296 28.83 31.20 17.64
CA ASP A 296 27.80 30.15 17.74
C ASP A 296 28.29 28.75 17.29
N ILE A 297 29.43 28.29 17.81
CA ILE A 297 29.98 26.97 17.46
C ILE A 297 29.27 25.89 18.28
N GLU A 298 28.56 25.00 17.61
CA GLU A 298 27.85 23.88 18.21
C GLU A 298 28.16 22.59 17.45
N ILE A 299 28.48 21.53 18.18
CA ILE A 299 28.70 20.19 17.65
C ILE A 299 27.71 19.27 18.33
N TYR A 300 27.01 18.49 17.53
CA TYR A 300 26.06 17.49 18.02
C TYR A 300 26.54 16.10 17.59
N GLU A 301 26.42 15.10 18.45
CA GLU A 301 26.58 13.68 18.14
C GLU A 301 25.29 13.17 17.49
N GLY A 302 25.39 12.69 16.25
CA GLY A 302 24.28 12.40 15.34
C GLY A 302 24.32 13.29 14.11
N ALA A 303 23.78 12.81 13.00
CA ALA A 303 23.51 13.65 11.83
C ALA A 303 22.37 14.64 12.14
N PRO A 304 22.25 15.77 11.43
CA PRO A 304 21.15 16.68 11.66
C PRO A 304 19.85 15.91 11.44
N GLU A 305 18.82 16.15 12.25
CA GLU A 305 17.47 15.89 11.80
C GLU A 305 17.18 16.90 10.68
N THR A 306 17.59 16.55 9.47
CA THR A 306 17.00 17.17 8.31
C THR A 306 15.62 16.58 8.19
N ASN A 307 14.61 17.41 8.51
CA ASN A 307 13.33 17.29 7.84
C ASN A 307 13.62 17.13 6.35
N GLU A 308 13.20 16.00 5.80
CA GLU A 308 13.17 15.72 4.36
C GLU A 308 14.53 15.74 3.65
N SER A 309 15.13 14.55 3.49
CA SER A 309 15.85 14.26 2.24
C SER A 309 15.23 13.04 1.55
N LEU A 310 13.94 13.16 1.26
CA LEU A 310 13.34 12.62 0.04
C LEU A 310 13.17 13.82 -0.89
N SER A 311 14.30 14.33 -1.39
CA SER A 311 14.35 15.62 -2.06
C SER A 311 13.75 15.52 -3.47
N ASN A 312 12.91 16.49 -3.81
CA ASN A 312 12.34 16.69 -5.14
C ASN A 312 13.02 17.90 -5.81
N TRP A 313 13.67 17.67 -6.95
CA TRP A 313 14.30 18.72 -7.75
C TRP A 313 13.57 18.87 -9.09
N THR A 314 12.69 19.87 -9.19
CA THR A 314 11.95 20.21 -10.42
C THR A 314 12.57 21.38 -11.19
N PHE A 315 13.69 21.93 -10.71
CA PHE A 315 14.49 23.03 -11.30
C PHE A 315 13.77 24.36 -11.65
N ASP A 316 12.44 24.41 -11.69
CA ASP A 316 11.61 25.53 -12.15
C ASP A 316 11.88 26.84 -11.39
N ASN A 317 12.08 26.72 -10.08
CA ASN A 317 12.23 27.87 -9.18
C ASN A 317 13.67 28.41 -9.11
N LEU A 318 14.61 27.78 -9.82
CA LEU A 318 16.03 28.15 -9.74
C LEU A 318 16.37 29.26 -10.74
N SER A 319 17.13 30.27 -10.30
CA SER A 319 17.52 31.40 -11.13
C SER A 319 18.74 31.13 -12.01
N SER A 320 19.73 30.36 -11.53
CA SER A 320 20.87 29.87 -12.30
C SER A 320 21.43 28.57 -11.71
N PHE A 321 22.21 27.82 -12.50
CA PHE A 321 22.85 26.58 -12.05
C PHE A 321 23.93 26.84 -11.00
N GLU A 322 24.74 27.91 -11.17
CA GLU A 322 25.87 28.25 -10.29
C GLU A 322 25.42 28.67 -8.88
N ASN A 323 24.17 29.12 -8.74
CA ASN A 323 23.57 29.46 -7.46
C ASN A 323 23.01 28.25 -6.71
N ASN A 324 22.87 27.10 -7.39
CA ASN A 324 22.39 25.87 -6.78
C ASN A 324 23.57 25.11 -6.13
N LYS A 325 23.51 24.92 -4.81
CA LYS A 325 24.54 24.25 -4.00
C LYS A 325 24.37 22.73 -3.96
N ASP A 326 23.36 22.18 -4.61
CA ASP A 326 22.98 20.77 -4.56
C ASP A 326 23.67 19.95 -5.66
N PHE A 327 24.54 20.54 -6.49
CA PHE A 327 25.19 19.84 -7.60
C PHE A 327 26.70 19.98 -7.60
N ILE A 328 27.38 18.92 -8.06
CA ILE A 328 28.78 18.97 -8.46
C ILE A 328 28.97 18.40 -9.87
N CYS A 329 29.84 19.06 -10.63
CA CYS A 329 30.36 18.51 -11.86
C CYS A 329 31.62 17.69 -11.54
N GLY A 330 31.74 16.50 -12.13
CA GLY A 330 32.94 15.68 -11.98
C GLY A 330 34.18 16.38 -12.55
N ALA A 331 35.37 16.07 -12.03
CA ALA A 331 36.62 16.77 -12.37
C ALA A 331 36.99 16.81 -13.89
N ALA A 332 36.39 15.94 -14.71
CA ALA A 332 36.59 15.90 -16.16
C ALA A 332 35.50 16.65 -16.96
N TYR A 333 34.40 17.06 -16.33
CA TYR A 333 33.29 17.74 -16.98
C TYR A 333 33.18 19.19 -16.48
N PRO A 334 33.45 20.18 -17.35
CA PRO A 334 33.49 21.58 -16.93
C PRO A 334 32.11 22.09 -16.50
N HIS A 335 32.04 22.84 -15.39
CA HIS A 335 30.78 23.39 -14.87
C HIS A 335 30.07 24.32 -15.86
N GLU A 336 30.83 24.99 -16.74
CA GLU A 336 30.32 25.87 -17.78
C GLU A 336 29.49 25.14 -18.86
N ASN A 337 29.55 23.80 -18.89
CA ASN A 337 28.75 22.97 -19.77
C ASN A 337 27.43 22.51 -19.13
N VAL A 338 27.14 22.98 -17.92
CA VAL A 338 25.89 22.70 -17.20
C VAL A 338 25.15 24.00 -16.95
N SER A 339 23.86 23.99 -17.26
CA SER A 339 23.00 25.17 -17.16
C SER A 339 21.57 24.75 -16.85
N LEU A 340 20.77 25.69 -16.35
CA LEU A 340 19.31 25.53 -16.36
C LEU A 340 18.78 25.99 -17.71
N SER A 341 17.86 25.24 -18.28
CA SER A 341 17.31 25.51 -19.60
C SER A 341 15.79 25.46 -19.60
N ASN A 342 15.17 26.40 -20.30
CA ASN A 342 13.74 26.39 -20.58
C ASN A 342 13.43 25.73 -21.94
N GLU A 343 14.42 25.09 -22.60
CA GLU A 343 14.22 24.53 -23.94
C GLU A 343 13.31 23.30 -23.94
N PHE A 344 13.45 22.47 -22.90
CA PHE A 344 12.64 21.28 -22.67
C PHE A 344 12.35 21.19 -21.17
N ASP A 345 11.10 20.92 -20.82
CA ASP A 345 10.62 20.63 -19.46
C ASP A 345 9.66 19.45 -19.58
N HIS A 346 9.70 18.52 -18.63
CA HIS A 346 8.90 17.31 -18.67
C HIS A 346 7.40 17.58 -18.42
N THR A 347 7.05 18.60 -17.63
CA THR A 347 5.69 18.77 -17.11
C THR A 347 4.80 19.69 -17.95
N THR A 348 5.32 20.81 -18.47
CA THR A 348 4.49 21.87 -19.08
C THR A 348 5.11 22.58 -20.29
N GLY A 349 6.40 22.35 -20.56
CA GLY A 349 7.16 23.06 -21.59
C GLY A 349 7.46 24.54 -21.25
N ASN A 350 7.04 25.02 -20.07
CA ASN A 350 7.32 26.38 -19.57
C ASN A 350 8.24 26.36 -18.33
N GLY A 351 8.57 25.18 -17.81
CA GLY A 351 9.49 24.96 -16.70
C GLY A 351 10.97 24.99 -17.10
N LYS A 352 11.83 24.61 -16.15
CA LYS A 352 13.28 24.50 -16.35
C LYS A 352 13.71 23.06 -16.18
N SER A 353 14.69 22.64 -16.97
CA SER A 353 15.42 21.39 -16.74
C SER A 353 16.92 21.64 -16.65
N LEU A 354 17.64 20.67 -16.09
CA LEU A 354 19.09 20.67 -16.04
C LEU A 354 19.66 20.24 -17.38
N LYS A 355 20.31 21.16 -18.09
CA LYS A 355 20.90 20.94 -19.40
C LYS A 355 22.42 20.73 -19.30
N MET A 356 22.88 19.58 -19.77
CA MET A 356 24.29 19.21 -19.95
C MET A 356 24.66 19.27 -21.43
N THR A 357 25.71 20.00 -21.83
CA THR A 357 26.12 20.18 -23.23
C THR A 357 27.60 19.91 -23.49
N GLY A 358 28.03 19.91 -24.76
CA GLY A 358 29.46 19.87 -25.09
C GLY A 358 30.17 18.58 -24.68
N ARG A 359 29.41 17.49 -24.48
CA ARG A 359 29.97 16.19 -24.11
C ARG A 359 30.71 15.56 -25.29
N THR A 360 31.93 15.10 -25.04
CA THR A 360 32.81 14.42 -26.02
C THR A 360 33.27 13.04 -25.55
N LYS A 361 32.93 12.66 -24.31
CA LYS A 361 33.24 11.36 -23.70
C LYS A 361 32.06 10.89 -22.86
N ILE A 362 32.02 9.59 -22.65
CA ILE A 362 30.97 8.92 -21.87
C ILE A 362 31.14 9.05 -20.35
N ASP A 363 32.30 9.50 -19.86
CA ASP A 363 32.65 9.58 -18.42
C ASP A 363 32.43 10.97 -17.79
N HIS A 364 31.39 11.69 -18.20
CA HIS A 364 31.13 13.07 -17.79
C HIS A 364 29.95 13.11 -16.82
N ARG A 365 30.19 13.57 -15.58
CA ARG A 365 29.24 13.43 -14.47
C ARG A 365 28.71 14.74 -13.97
N VAL A 366 27.41 14.73 -13.70
CA VAL A 366 26.75 15.68 -12.79
C VAL A 366 26.12 14.88 -11.67
N LYS A 367 26.39 15.28 -10.43
CA LYS A 367 25.90 14.59 -9.23
C LYS A 367 25.17 15.54 -8.30
N LEU A 368 24.06 15.06 -7.77
CA LEU A 368 23.29 15.64 -6.68
C LEU A 368 24.00 15.37 -5.35
N LEU A 369 24.25 16.42 -4.58
CA LEU A 369 24.80 16.37 -3.23
C LEU A 369 23.69 16.14 -2.21
N GLY A 370 24.01 15.42 -1.13
CA GLY A 370 23.09 15.22 -0.01
C GLY A 370 21.86 14.37 -0.37
N ALA A 371 21.94 13.60 -1.45
CA ALA A 371 20.89 12.69 -1.89
C ALA A 371 20.70 11.51 -0.91
N PHE A 372 21.78 11.14 -0.22
CA PHE A 372 21.76 10.14 0.84
C PHE A 372 22.50 10.68 2.07
N ASN A 373 22.06 10.28 3.26
CA ASN A 373 22.68 10.67 4.52
C ASN A 373 22.93 9.43 5.41
N PRO A 374 23.82 9.51 6.41
CA PRO A 374 24.17 8.35 7.25
C PRO A 374 23.00 7.69 7.99
N ASN A 375 21.91 8.40 8.28
CA ASN A 375 20.73 7.84 8.96
C ASN A 375 19.86 7.00 8.01
N MET A 376 20.08 7.11 6.71
CA MET A 376 19.39 6.32 5.69
C MET A 376 19.97 4.91 5.57
N VAL A 377 21.09 4.59 6.25
CA VAL A 377 21.78 3.30 6.11
C VAL A 377 20.91 2.18 6.65
N GLY A 378 20.77 1.10 5.86
CA GLY A 378 19.92 -0.05 6.14
C GLY A 378 18.55 0.01 5.47
N LYS A 379 18.13 1.17 4.98
CA LYS A 379 16.86 1.39 4.28
C LYS A 379 17.03 1.33 2.76
N ILE A 380 15.92 1.29 2.04
CA ILE A 380 15.89 1.17 0.57
C ILE A 380 15.24 2.43 0.00
N TYR A 381 15.83 2.98 -1.05
CA TYR A 381 15.37 4.20 -1.68
C TYR A 381 15.16 4.00 -3.18
N LYS A 382 14.13 4.63 -3.72
CA LYS A 382 13.81 4.71 -5.14
C LYS A 382 14.15 6.11 -5.63
N VAL A 383 15.05 6.20 -6.60
CA VAL A 383 15.45 7.45 -7.27
C VAL A 383 14.76 7.52 -8.62
N THR A 384 13.92 8.52 -8.87
CA THR A 384 13.29 8.74 -10.17
C THR A 384 13.79 10.04 -10.81
N ALA A 385 13.93 10.08 -12.13
CA ALA A 385 14.20 11.33 -12.87
C ALA A 385 13.68 11.24 -14.31
N TRP A 386 13.30 12.35 -14.91
CA TRP A 386 12.99 12.41 -16.34
C TRP A 386 14.25 12.80 -17.12
N VAL A 387 14.56 12.06 -18.19
CA VAL A 387 15.76 12.27 -19.02
C VAL A 387 15.37 12.41 -20.48
N TYR A 388 15.94 13.41 -21.17
CA TYR A 388 15.64 13.69 -22.58
C TYR A 388 16.91 13.92 -23.40
N PHE A 389 16.98 13.24 -24.54
CA PHE A 389 18.09 13.34 -25.49
C PHE A 389 17.62 13.97 -26.82
N PRO A 390 17.96 15.23 -27.12
CA PRO A 390 17.60 15.84 -28.41
C PRO A 390 18.42 15.29 -29.59
N ASP A 391 19.66 14.87 -29.35
CA ASP A 391 20.65 14.70 -30.42
C ASP A 391 20.64 13.31 -31.06
N ALA A 392 20.40 12.26 -30.27
CA ALA A 392 20.36 10.87 -30.69
C ALA A 392 19.76 9.99 -29.57
N GLU A 393 19.32 8.78 -29.90
CA GLU A 393 19.01 7.78 -28.89
C GLU A 393 20.29 7.27 -28.21
N GLY A 394 20.18 6.83 -26.96
CA GLY A 394 21.34 6.36 -26.23
C GLY A 394 20.98 5.74 -24.89
N THR A 395 21.96 5.72 -23.98
CA THR A 395 21.78 5.17 -22.64
C THR A 395 22.31 6.16 -21.60
N ILE A 396 21.54 6.35 -20.53
CA ILE A 396 21.96 7.07 -19.33
C ILE A 396 22.17 6.05 -18.19
N VAL A 397 23.12 6.31 -17.32
CA VAL A 397 23.39 5.54 -16.11
C VAL A 397 23.08 6.43 -14.91
N VAL A 398 22.20 5.95 -14.04
CA VAL A 398 21.89 6.57 -12.74
C VAL A 398 22.58 5.75 -11.66
N GLY A 399 23.30 6.39 -10.73
CA GLY A 399 24.02 5.65 -9.69
C GLY A 399 24.23 6.41 -8.39
N ALA A 400 24.53 5.66 -7.33
CA ALA A 400 24.82 6.16 -5.99
C ALA A 400 26.34 6.32 -5.80
N TYR A 401 26.78 7.51 -5.39
CA TYR A 401 28.19 7.89 -5.28
C TYR A 401 28.51 8.49 -3.91
N SER A 402 29.80 8.51 -3.58
CA SER A 402 30.37 9.21 -2.41
C SER A 402 31.08 10.50 -2.79
N ASP A 403 31.50 11.25 -1.78
CA ASP A 403 32.26 12.50 -1.93
C ASP A 403 33.65 12.30 -2.55
N THR A 404 34.16 13.39 -3.12
CA THR A 404 35.44 13.44 -3.85
C THR A 404 36.62 12.90 -3.02
N GLY A 405 37.45 12.04 -3.63
CA GLY A 405 38.66 11.49 -3.00
C GLY A 405 38.51 10.06 -2.44
N THR A 406 37.32 9.48 -2.56
CA THR A 406 37.02 8.07 -2.25
C THR A 406 37.01 7.22 -3.52
N THR A 407 37.09 5.89 -3.38
CA THR A 407 36.94 4.96 -4.53
C THR A 407 35.60 5.15 -5.22
N TYR A 408 34.52 5.37 -4.46
CA TYR A 408 33.18 5.56 -5.03
C TYR A 408 32.86 6.97 -5.53
N ALA A 409 33.83 7.88 -5.45
CA ALA A 409 33.75 9.14 -6.19
C ALA A 409 33.86 8.87 -7.72
N PHE A 410 34.62 7.85 -8.10
CA PHE A 410 34.95 7.50 -9.48
C PHE A 410 34.15 6.32 -10.04
N ASP A 411 33.57 5.47 -9.22
CA ASP A 411 32.68 4.39 -9.66
C ASP A 411 31.51 4.31 -8.68
N PRO A 412 30.25 4.28 -9.15
CA PRO A 412 29.13 4.23 -8.23
C PRO A 412 29.15 2.93 -7.42
N VAL A 413 28.67 2.99 -6.18
CA VAL A 413 28.47 1.78 -5.35
C VAL A 413 27.40 0.88 -5.96
N SER A 414 26.37 1.50 -6.54
CA SER A 414 25.32 0.83 -7.30
C SER A 414 24.86 1.76 -8.41
N SER A 415 24.51 1.20 -9.57
CA SER A 415 23.96 1.96 -10.68
C SER A 415 23.11 1.11 -11.60
N LYS A 416 22.16 1.73 -12.29
CA LYS A 416 21.34 1.11 -13.34
C LYS A 416 21.42 1.94 -14.62
N ALA A 417 21.40 1.26 -15.77
CA ALA A 417 21.44 1.87 -17.09
C ALA A 417 20.05 1.85 -17.73
N PHE A 418 19.66 2.95 -18.39
CA PHE A 418 18.35 3.13 -19.02
C PHE A 418 18.51 3.57 -20.46
N LYS A 419 17.78 2.95 -21.39
CA LYS A 419 17.71 3.41 -22.77
C LYS A 419 16.80 4.63 -22.86
N VAL A 420 17.29 5.70 -23.49
CA VAL A 420 16.55 6.94 -23.71
C VAL A 420 16.44 7.15 -25.21
N LYS A 421 15.21 7.23 -25.71
CA LYS A 421 14.94 7.46 -27.13
C LYS A 421 15.21 8.91 -27.50
N GLN A 422 15.58 9.14 -28.75
CA GLN A 422 15.77 10.49 -29.25
C GLN A 422 14.45 11.25 -29.23
N ASN A 423 14.48 12.49 -28.74
CA ASN A 423 13.33 13.40 -28.68
C ASN A 423 12.13 12.88 -27.86
N GLU A 424 12.36 11.98 -26.90
CA GLU A 424 11.34 11.50 -25.98
C GLU A 424 11.81 11.62 -24.53
N TRP A 425 10.95 12.15 -23.65
CA TRP A 425 11.21 12.13 -22.20
C TRP A 425 11.08 10.71 -21.71
N THR A 426 12.12 10.22 -21.05
CA THR A 426 12.19 8.87 -20.48
C THR A 426 12.30 8.98 -18.96
N LEU A 427 11.36 8.41 -18.23
CA LEU A 427 11.48 8.27 -16.78
C LEU A 427 12.48 7.16 -16.47
N VAL A 428 13.48 7.47 -15.68
CA VAL A 428 14.46 6.51 -15.16
C VAL A 428 14.20 6.28 -13.68
N GLU A 429 14.19 5.02 -13.24
CA GLU A 429 13.97 4.61 -11.86
C GLU A 429 15.09 3.70 -11.37
N PHE A 430 15.84 4.15 -10.36
CA PHE A 430 16.97 3.46 -9.76
C PHE A 430 16.71 3.19 -8.28
N GLN A 431 16.52 1.93 -7.91
CA GLN A 431 16.39 1.52 -6.51
C GLN A 431 17.77 1.21 -5.89
N TYR A 432 18.01 1.69 -4.68
CA TYR A 432 19.27 1.56 -3.96
C TYR A 432 19.02 1.26 -2.49
N GLN A 433 19.47 0.08 -2.03
CA GLN A 433 19.62 -0.18 -0.61
C GLN A 433 20.86 0.55 -0.10
N HIS A 434 20.66 1.54 0.76
CA HIS A 434 21.76 2.36 1.25
C HIS A 434 22.56 1.59 2.30
N LYS A 435 23.76 1.09 1.92
CA LYS A 435 24.58 0.22 2.78
C LYS A 435 25.77 0.92 3.43
N GLU A 436 26.18 2.06 2.88
CA GLU A 436 27.43 2.71 3.24
C GLU A 436 27.21 4.20 3.48
N ALA A 437 27.39 4.66 4.72
CA ALA A 437 27.19 6.07 5.11
C ALA A 437 28.06 7.07 4.33
N ILE A 438 29.13 6.60 3.67
CA ILE A 438 30.00 7.44 2.83
C ILE A 438 29.36 7.77 1.47
N VAL A 439 28.30 7.06 1.06
CA VAL A 439 27.55 7.32 -0.17
C VAL A 439 26.54 8.41 0.11
N THR A 440 26.72 9.59 -0.48
CA THR A 440 25.93 10.78 -0.16
C THR A 440 25.30 11.42 -1.39
N GLN A 441 25.51 10.85 -2.58
CA GLN A 441 25.22 11.50 -3.85
C GLN A 441 24.47 10.57 -4.82
N VAL A 442 23.65 11.15 -5.70
CA VAL A 442 23.09 10.49 -6.90
C VAL A 442 23.70 11.14 -8.13
N GLY A 443 24.17 10.36 -9.09
CA GLY A 443 24.79 10.85 -10.31
C GLY A 443 24.10 10.37 -11.58
N PHE A 444 24.14 11.22 -12.61
CA PHE A 444 23.70 10.92 -13.98
C PHE A 444 24.91 10.93 -14.92
N ASP A 445 25.19 9.81 -15.58
CA ASP A 445 26.37 9.60 -16.44
C ASP A 445 26.05 8.72 -17.66
N GLN A 446 27.02 8.43 -18.53
CA GLN A 446 26.91 7.47 -19.64
C GLN A 446 28.04 6.44 -19.64
N LYS A 447 28.80 6.33 -18.55
CA LYS A 447 29.95 5.42 -18.42
C LYS A 447 29.53 3.97 -18.70
N GLY A 448 30.31 3.27 -19.53
CA GLY A 448 30.04 1.88 -19.93
C GLY A 448 29.09 1.72 -21.13
N THR A 449 28.66 2.82 -21.76
CA THR A 449 27.80 2.79 -22.96
C THR A 449 28.61 3.01 -24.24
N SER A 450 28.09 2.57 -25.40
CA SER A 450 28.78 2.68 -26.69
C SER A 450 28.64 4.06 -27.36
N THR A 451 27.68 4.89 -26.92
CA THR A 451 27.28 6.12 -27.63
C THR A 451 27.34 7.33 -26.68
N CYS A 452 28.18 8.32 -27.01
CA CYS A 452 28.25 9.58 -26.28
C CYS A 452 27.16 10.55 -26.77
N ILE A 453 26.20 10.87 -25.91
CA ILE A 453 25.16 11.86 -26.19
C ILE A 453 25.70 13.24 -25.88
N LYS A 454 25.59 14.17 -26.83
CA LYS A 454 26.20 15.50 -26.75
C LYS A 454 25.45 16.44 -25.80
N THR A 455 24.12 16.35 -25.82
CA THR A 455 23.21 17.15 -25.00
C THR A 455 22.27 16.25 -24.22
N ILE A 456 22.15 16.46 -22.91
CA ILE A 456 21.24 15.72 -22.03
C ILE A 456 20.45 16.72 -21.21
N PHE A 457 19.15 16.50 -21.10
CA PHE A 457 18.28 17.20 -20.16
C PHE A 457 17.85 16.22 -19.06
N VAL A 458 17.90 16.67 -17.80
CA VAL A 458 17.41 15.93 -16.62
C VAL A 458 16.43 16.82 -15.87
N ASP A 459 15.30 16.27 -15.49
CA ASP A 459 14.22 16.99 -14.82
C ASP A 459 13.55 16.14 -13.74
N ASP A 460 12.81 16.79 -12.83
CA ASP A 460 11.92 16.14 -11.85
C ASP A 460 12.60 14.99 -11.06
N VAL A 461 13.80 15.23 -10.53
CA VAL A 461 14.52 14.20 -9.76
C VAL A 461 13.86 14.02 -8.39
N LYS A 462 13.52 12.79 -8.01
CA LYS A 462 12.92 12.45 -6.72
C LYS A 462 13.64 11.28 -6.07
N ILE A 463 13.68 11.26 -4.75
CA ILE A 463 14.18 10.13 -3.95
C ILE A 463 13.08 9.78 -2.96
N GLU A 464 12.68 8.52 -2.88
CA GLU A 464 11.59 8.04 -2.02
C GLU A 464 12.03 6.80 -1.22
N GLU A 465 11.74 6.72 0.08
CA GLU A 465 11.98 5.50 0.88
C GLU A 465 10.95 4.42 0.51
N ILE A 466 11.38 3.16 0.42
CA ILE A 466 10.50 2.02 0.10
C ILE A 466 10.80 0.82 1.02
N ASP A 467 9.78 0.03 1.35
CA ASP A 467 9.87 -1.05 2.35
C ASP A 467 10.65 -2.29 1.89
N LYS A 468 10.73 -2.49 0.57
CA LYS A 468 11.44 -3.61 -0.07
C LYS A 468 11.83 -3.23 -1.49
N ILE A 469 12.95 -3.80 -1.97
CA ILE A 469 13.28 -3.74 -3.39
C ILE A 469 12.14 -4.49 -4.10
N THR A 470 11.32 -3.74 -4.82
CA THR A 470 10.26 -4.32 -5.63
C THR A 470 10.91 -4.80 -6.91
N ASP A 471 10.73 -6.09 -7.22
CA ASP A 471 11.25 -6.68 -8.44
C ASP A 471 10.67 -5.92 -9.65
N GLU A 472 11.56 -5.34 -10.46
CA GLU A 472 11.27 -4.22 -11.36
C GLU A 472 10.34 -4.55 -12.56
N SER A 473 9.94 -5.80 -12.82
CA SER A 473 9.10 -6.10 -14.00
C SER A 473 7.69 -5.54 -13.94
N ILE A 474 7.12 -5.36 -12.75
CA ILE A 474 5.70 -5.01 -12.65
C ILE A 474 5.48 -3.50 -12.88
N LEU A 475 6.51 -2.67 -12.65
CA LEU A 475 6.45 -1.22 -12.90
C LEU A 475 7.08 -0.81 -14.24
N ASP A 476 8.11 -1.52 -14.73
CA ASP A 476 8.66 -1.28 -16.08
C ASP A 476 7.67 -1.68 -17.19
N ALA A 477 6.74 -2.62 -16.93
CA ALA A 477 5.72 -2.99 -17.91
C ALA A 477 4.68 -1.88 -18.15
N VAL A 478 4.55 -0.90 -17.25
CA VAL A 478 3.39 -0.01 -17.25
C VAL A 478 3.68 1.40 -17.80
N LYS A 479 4.92 1.73 -18.20
CA LYS A 479 5.23 2.99 -18.88
C LYS A 479 5.63 2.77 -20.34
N SER A 480 4.61 2.72 -21.19
CA SER A 480 4.66 2.71 -22.65
C SER A 480 5.25 1.44 -23.30
N VAL A 481 4.55 0.32 -23.20
CA VAL A 481 4.80 -0.78 -24.13
C VAL A 481 3.87 -0.63 -25.33
N LYS A 482 4.41 -0.07 -26.42
CA LYS A 482 3.79 -0.30 -27.73
C LYS A 482 3.76 -1.80 -27.95
N VAL A 483 2.66 -2.33 -28.50
CA VAL A 483 2.60 -3.71 -29.01
C VAL A 483 3.83 -3.92 -29.90
N THR A 484 4.81 -4.69 -29.42
CA THR A 484 6.04 -5.00 -30.15
C THR A 484 5.84 -6.34 -30.84
N ASP A 485 6.13 -6.39 -32.13
CA ASP A 485 5.99 -7.60 -32.96
C ASP A 485 4.57 -8.23 -32.95
N GLY A 486 3.55 -7.47 -32.54
CA GLY A 486 2.16 -7.94 -32.43
C GLY A 486 1.76 -8.51 -31.08
N HIS A 487 2.67 -8.55 -30.08
CA HIS A 487 2.39 -9.10 -28.76
C HIS A 487 2.18 -8.02 -27.69
N ARG A 488 1.25 -8.31 -26.78
CA ARG A 488 0.93 -7.47 -25.63
C ARG A 488 2.01 -7.65 -24.55
N PRO A 489 2.43 -6.59 -23.82
CA PRO A 489 3.26 -6.77 -22.63
C PRO A 489 2.57 -7.68 -21.62
N VAL A 490 3.35 -8.56 -20.99
CA VAL A 490 2.90 -9.36 -19.86
C VAL A 490 3.88 -9.23 -18.70
N PRO A 491 3.43 -9.36 -17.43
CA PRO A 491 4.32 -9.43 -16.28
C PRO A 491 5.30 -10.62 -16.43
N THR A 492 6.56 -10.43 -16.02
CA THR A 492 7.64 -11.43 -16.27
C THR A 492 8.58 -11.72 -15.10
N ASN A 493 8.67 -10.90 -14.05
CA ASN A 493 9.50 -11.23 -12.88
C ASN A 493 8.65 -11.84 -11.78
N PHE A 494 8.77 -13.16 -11.66
CA PHE A 494 8.22 -13.94 -10.57
C PHE A 494 9.36 -14.64 -9.82
N THR A 495 9.30 -14.59 -8.50
CA THR A 495 10.30 -15.20 -7.61
C THR A 495 9.86 -16.58 -7.08
N THR A 496 8.61 -16.94 -7.33
CA THR A 496 7.95 -18.19 -6.94
C THR A 496 8.06 -19.23 -8.06
N GLY A 497 8.13 -20.52 -7.70
CA GLY A 497 8.05 -21.60 -8.69
C GLY A 497 6.67 -21.73 -9.35
N LYS A 498 6.61 -22.51 -10.44
CA LYS A 498 5.38 -22.77 -11.20
C LYS A 498 4.47 -23.85 -10.56
N GLY A 499 4.91 -24.48 -9.47
CA GLY A 499 4.22 -25.60 -8.84
C GLY A 499 3.09 -25.20 -7.88
N PHE A 500 2.25 -26.18 -7.53
CA PHE A 500 1.20 -26.05 -6.50
C PHE A 500 1.79 -25.63 -5.13
N ASP A 501 2.93 -26.20 -4.75
CA ASP A 501 3.56 -25.94 -3.46
C ASP A 501 4.12 -24.51 -3.33
N ASP A 502 4.25 -23.79 -4.45
CA ASP A 502 4.72 -22.41 -4.53
C ASP A 502 3.58 -21.37 -4.56
N LEU A 503 2.35 -21.79 -4.23
CA LEU A 503 1.19 -20.90 -4.16
C LEU A 503 1.38 -19.82 -3.10
N ILE A 504 1.12 -18.57 -3.49
CA ILE A 504 1.18 -17.43 -2.58
C ILE A 504 -0.04 -17.47 -1.65
N TYR A 505 0.25 -17.47 -0.35
CA TYR A 505 -0.74 -17.43 0.71
C TYR A 505 -0.45 -16.26 1.63
N PHE A 506 -1.45 -15.41 1.87
CA PHE A 506 -1.31 -14.27 2.76
C PHE A 506 -1.82 -14.65 4.15
N GLU A 507 -0.95 -14.59 5.15
CA GLU A 507 -1.28 -14.90 6.54
C GLU A 507 -1.51 -13.60 7.31
N SER A 508 -2.42 -13.63 8.28
CA SER A 508 -2.61 -12.55 9.23
C SER A 508 -1.71 -12.75 10.43
N ASP A 509 -1.12 -11.67 10.94
CA ASP A 509 -0.48 -11.68 12.26
C ASP A 509 -1.52 -11.73 13.41
N LYS A 510 -2.82 -11.69 13.07
CA LYS A 510 -3.92 -11.82 14.03
C LYS A 510 -3.95 -13.23 14.60
N ALA A 511 -3.92 -13.30 15.92
CA ALA A 511 -4.04 -14.56 16.66
C ALA A 511 -5.36 -15.28 16.31
N SER A 512 -5.30 -16.61 16.22
CA SER A 512 -6.46 -17.48 15.99
C SER A 512 -7.54 -17.31 17.08
N ASN A 513 -8.79 -17.68 16.80
CA ASN A 513 -9.86 -17.63 17.81
C ASN A 513 -9.48 -18.43 19.08
N GLU A 514 -8.75 -19.53 18.94
CA GLU A 514 -8.24 -20.33 20.06
C GLU A 514 -7.20 -19.57 20.90
N GLU A 515 -6.26 -18.89 20.24
CA GLU A 515 -5.25 -18.06 20.92
C GLU A 515 -5.85 -16.82 21.56
N LEU A 516 -6.82 -16.18 20.89
CA LEU A 516 -7.56 -15.03 21.45
C LEU A 516 -8.32 -15.46 22.70
N VAL A 517 -9.11 -16.54 22.62
CA VAL A 517 -9.82 -17.11 23.78
C VAL A 517 -8.87 -17.42 24.93
N ALA A 518 -7.69 -17.98 24.65
CA ALA A 518 -6.70 -18.30 25.67
C ALA A 518 -6.08 -17.07 26.36
N ARG A 519 -6.10 -15.90 25.69
CA ARG A 519 -5.60 -14.62 26.23
C ARG A 519 -6.67 -13.81 26.96
N LEU A 520 -7.95 -14.13 26.77
CA LEU A 520 -9.03 -13.36 27.37
C LEU A 520 -8.96 -13.40 28.91
N PRO A 521 -9.18 -12.26 29.59
CA PRO A 521 -9.34 -12.25 31.04
C PRO A 521 -10.59 -13.03 31.47
N GLU A 522 -10.72 -13.33 32.76
CA GLU A 522 -11.93 -13.96 33.28
C GLU A 522 -13.14 -13.03 33.09
N GLY A 523 -14.06 -13.41 32.20
CA GLY A 523 -15.28 -12.66 31.91
C GLY A 523 -16.47 -13.08 32.77
N LYS A 524 -17.40 -12.16 32.99
CA LYS A 524 -18.64 -12.43 33.74
C LYS A 524 -19.71 -12.98 32.80
N VAL A 525 -20.12 -14.24 33.01
CA VAL A 525 -21.22 -14.85 32.24
C VAL A 525 -22.52 -14.09 32.50
N ALA A 526 -23.02 -13.41 31.46
CA ALA A 526 -24.29 -12.69 31.48
C ALA A 526 -25.45 -13.64 31.17
N ILE A 527 -25.24 -14.56 30.23
CA ILE A 527 -26.18 -15.61 29.80
C ILE A 527 -25.43 -16.93 29.65
N ASP A 528 -26.03 -18.01 30.13
CA ASP A 528 -25.56 -19.39 29.96
C ASP A 528 -26.55 -20.24 29.14
N ASP A 529 -26.24 -21.52 28.97
CA ASP A 529 -27.01 -22.45 28.16
C ASP A 529 -28.41 -22.74 28.72
N SER A 530 -28.67 -22.41 30.00
CA SER A 530 -29.98 -22.56 30.62
C SER A 530 -31.04 -21.69 29.95
N LEU A 531 -30.65 -20.59 29.29
CA LEU A 531 -31.57 -19.78 28.50
C LEU A 531 -32.17 -20.61 27.35
N VAL A 532 -31.33 -21.32 26.60
CA VAL A 532 -31.75 -22.10 25.44
C VAL A 532 -32.47 -23.37 25.91
N LEU A 533 -31.89 -24.11 26.86
CA LEU A 533 -32.44 -25.36 27.38
C LEU A 533 -33.76 -25.17 28.13
N GLY A 534 -33.90 -24.09 28.90
CA GLY A 534 -35.11 -23.79 29.68
C GLY A 534 -36.28 -23.23 28.86
N ASN A 535 -36.06 -22.88 27.59
CA ASN A 535 -37.05 -22.24 26.73
C ASN A 535 -37.33 -22.98 25.42
N VAL A 536 -37.00 -24.29 25.33
CA VAL A 536 -37.30 -25.13 24.16
C VAL A 536 -38.79 -25.07 23.78
N ASP A 537 -39.68 -25.07 24.77
CA ASP A 537 -41.12 -25.01 24.53
C ASP A 537 -41.62 -23.65 23.97
N LYS A 538 -40.80 -22.60 24.04
CA LYS A 538 -41.12 -21.25 23.55
C LYS A 538 -40.74 -21.02 22.08
N MET A 539 -40.30 -22.05 21.36
CA MET A 539 -40.08 -21.96 19.92
C MET A 539 -41.35 -21.46 19.20
N VAL A 540 -41.19 -20.40 18.42
CA VAL A 540 -42.22 -19.82 17.55
C VAL A 540 -42.20 -20.58 16.22
N GLY A 541 -43.36 -20.69 15.56
CA GLY A 541 -43.45 -21.32 14.23
C GLY A 541 -43.48 -22.85 14.27
N LYS A 542 -44.10 -23.45 15.30
CA LYS A 542 -44.20 -24.91 15.47
C LYS A 542 -44.88 -25.67 14.32
N GLN A 543 -45.58 -24.97 13.41
CA GLN A 543 -46.07 -25.59 12.18
C GLN A 543 -44.97 -25.86 11.14
N TYR A 544 -43.79 -25.28 11.29
CA TYR A 544 -42.66 -25.42 10.37
C TYR A 544 -41.59 -26.40 10.88
N GLY A 545 -41.65 -26.75 12.16
CA GLY A 545 -40.66 -27.61 12.81
C GLY A 545 -40.94 -27.92 14.28
N SER A 546 -40.06 -28.73 14.87
CA SER A 546 -40.09 -29.16 16.27
C SER A 546 -38.73 -28.98 16.94
N ALA A 547 -38.71 -28.90 18.28
CA ALA A 547 -37.47 -28.89 19.05
C ALA A 547 -37.55 -29.82 20.26
N GLU A 548 -36.42 -30.45 20.61
CA GLU A 548 -36.28 -31.33 21.78
C GLU A 548 -34.90 -31.17 22.43
N ILE A 549 -34.77 -31.60 23.69
CA ILE A 549 -33.48 -31.61 24.40
C ILE A 549 -32.85 -32.99 24.22
N ILE A 550 -31.57 -33.01 23.83
CA ILE A 550 -30.76 -34.22 23.67
C ILE A 550 -29.56 -34.22 24.61
N ASP A 551 -29.06 -35.40 24.96
CA ASP A 551 -27.80 -35.57 25.68
C ASP A 551 -26.62 -35.58 24.69
N VAL A 552 -25.51 -34.94 25.06
CA VAL A 552 -24.31 -34.79 24.23
C VAL A 552 -23.06 -35.22 25.01
N ASN A 553 -22.17 -35.98 24.37
CA ASN A 553 -20.92 -36.45 24.94
C ASN A 553 -19.72 -35.81 24.22
N GLY A 554 -18.60 -35.64 24.93
CA GLY A 554 -17.35 -35.14 24.35
C GLY A 554 -17.30 -33.63 24.08
N MET A 555 -18.34 -32.89 24.51
CA MET A 555 -18.43 -31.44 24.39
C MET A 555 -18.27 -30.76 25.76
N PRO A 556 -17.95 -29.45 25.82
CA PRO A 556 -17.91 -28.68 27.07
C PRO A 556 -19.28 -28.53 27.78
N PHE A 557 -20.35 -29.02 27.18
CA PHE A 557 -21.72 -29.05 27.68
C PHE A 557 -22.30 -30.46 27.54
N THR A 558 -23.29 -30.80 28.36
CA THR A 558 -23.86 -32.17 28.42
C THR A 558 -25.22 -32.29 27.75
N LYS A 559 -25.87 -31.16 27.41
CA LYS A 559 -27.17 -31.11 26.74
C LYS A 559 -27.17 -30.09 25.61
N ALA A 560 -27.95 -30.37 24.58
CA ALA A 560 -28.19 -29.47 23.46
C ALA A 560 -29.66 -29.49 23.08
N VAL A 561 -30.08 -28.49 22.30
CA VAL A 561 -31.40 -28.46 21.67
C VAL A 561 -31.27 -28.93 20.24
N ARG A 562 -31.98 -30.02 19.92
CA ARG A 562 -32.16 -30.50 18.56
C ARG A 562 -33.39 -29.82 17.97
N VAL A 563 -33.22 -29.19 16.82
CA VAL A 563 -34.30 -28.53 16.07
C VAL A 563 -34.45 -29.22 14.74
N ASN A 564 -35.66 -29.69 14.44
CA ASN A 564 -36.03 -30.23 13.12
C ASN A 564 -36.95 -29.24 12.41
N VAL A 565 -36.47 -28.63 11.33
CA VAL A 565 -37.25 -27.79 10.42
C VAL A 565 -37.62 -28.63 9.21
N HIS A 566 -38.90 -28.95 9.06
CA HIS A 566 -39.40 -29.80 7.97
C HIS A 566 -40.06 -28.99 6.84
N THR A 567 -40.26 -27.69 7.05
CA THR A 567 -40.90 -26.80 6.06
C THR A 567 -40.30 -25.41 6.17
N ILE A 568 -39.82 -24.87 5.05
CA ILE A 568 -39.34 -23.49 4.99
C ILE A 568 -40.55 -22.55 4.92
N PRO A 569 -40.64 -21.52 5.78
CA PRO A 569 -41.73 -20.56 5.69
C PRO A 569 -41.64 -19.74 4.39
N GLU A 570 -42.75 -19.63 3.66
CA GLU A 570 -42.82 -18.87 2.39
C GLU A 570 -42.65 -17.35 2.59
N THR A 571 -42.92 -16.84 3.79
CA THR A 571 -42.94 -15.40 4.07
C THR A 571 -41.57 -14.85 4.48
N ASN A 572 -40.90 -15.47 5.44
CA ASN A 572 -39.56 -15.09 5.89
C ASN A 572 -38.90 -16.19 6.74
N PRO A 573 -37.56 -16.26 6.78
CA PRO A 573 -36.83 -17.29 7.53
C PRO A 573 -36.95 -17.17 9.06
N TYR A 574 -37.45 -16.04 9.59
CA TYR A 574 -37.64 -15.84 11.04
C TYR A 574 -39.04 -16.22 11.54
N ALA A 575 -39.92 -16.75 10.68
CA ALA A 575 -41.21 -17.28 11.09
C ALA A 575 -41.10 -18.56 11.95
N ILE A 576 -39.93 -19.22 11.94
CA ILE A 576 -39.52 -20.23 12.92
C ILE A 576 -38.23 -19.76 13.63
N GLN A 577 -38.33 -19.55 14.94
CA GLN A 577 -37.24 -19.01 15.75
C GLN A 577 -37.44 -19.31 17.24
N PHE A 578 -36.34 -19.27 17.99
CA PHE A 578 -36.39 -19.01 19.41
C PHE A 578 -36.30 -17.50 19.66
N ASP A 579 -37.30 -16.96 20.35
CA ASP A 579 -37.31 -15.58 20.81
C ASP A 579 -37.28 -15.55 22.33
N TYR A 580 -36.15 -15.08 22.87
CA TYR A 580 -35.92 -15.10 24.31
C TYR A 580 -36.33 -13.80 25.01
N GLY A 581 -36.97 -12.87 24.31
CA GLY A 581 -37.26 -11.53 24.85
C GLY A 581 -35.95 -10.77 25.12
N ALA A 582 -35.89 -9.98 26.20
CA ALA A 582 -34.76 -9.11 26.56
C ALA A 582 -33.87 -9.68 27.70
N PRO A 583 -33.20 -10.83 27.53
CA PRO A 583 -32.49 -11.49 28.63
C PRO A 583 -31.25 -10.72 29.11
N LEU A 584 -30.74 -9.78 28.31
CA LEU A 584 -29.57 -8.96 28.67
C LEU A 584 -29.93 -7.67 29.45
N GLU A 585 -31.22 -7.38 29.66
CA GLU A 585 -31.64 -6.19 30.40
C GLU A 585 -31.07 -6.20 31.82
N GLY A 586 -30.33 -5.14 32.17
CA GLY A 586 -29.65 -4.99 33.46
C GLY A 586 -28.45 -5.94 33.70
N LYS A 587 -27.92 -6.61 32.66
CA LYS A 587 -26.80 -7.57 32.77
C LYS A 587 -25.43 -6.98 32.44
N ALA A 588 -25.38 -5.83 31.78
CA ALA A 588 -24.17 -5.15 31.33
C ALA A 588 -24.37 -3.62 31.32
N GLN A 589 -23.29 -2.86 31.16
CA GLN A 589 -23.27 -1.40 31.04
C GLN A 589 -22.99 -1.00 29.59
N VAL A 590 -23.51 0.16 29.16
CA VAL A 590 -23.25 0.68 27.81
C VAL A 590 -21.74 0.79 27.57
N GLY A 591 -21.26 0.24 26.46
CA GLY A 591 -19.83 0.22 26.12
C GLY A 591 -19.08 -1.05 26.52
N ASP A 592 -19.68 -1.91 27.36
CA ASP A 592 -19.11 -3.21 27.73
C ASP A 592 -18.90 -4.08 26.48
N LYS A 593 -17.75 -4.75 26.40
CA LYS A 593 -17.46 -5.70 25.33
C LYS A 593 -17.97 -7.08 25.72
N MET A 594 -18.86 -7.57 24.87
CA MET A 594 -19.60 -8.80 25.07
C MET A 594 -19.17 -9.82 24.03
N LEU A 595 -19.21 -11.10 24.39
CA LEU A 595 -18.95 -12.19 23.46
C LEU A 595 -20.08 -13.21 23.52
N LEU A 596 -20.81 -13.36 22.42
CA LEU A 596 -21.72 -14.48 22.21
C LEU A 596 -20.92 -15.67 21.68
N LYS A 597 -21.06 -16.82 22.32
CA LYS A 597 -20.47 -18.09 21.90
C LYS A 597 -21.58 -19.13 21.76
N VAL A 598 -21.57 -19.89 20.68
CA VAL A 598 -22.54 -20.96 20.43
C VAL A 598 -21.91 -22.12 19.68
N TYR A 599 -22.31 -23.34 19.99
CA TYR A 599 -21.92 -24.52 19.24
C TYR A 599 -23.08 -24.99 18.37
N MET A 600 -22.76 -25.42 17.15
CA MET A 600 -23.74 -25.97 16.22
C MET A 600 -23.18 -27.21 15.53
N ARG A 601 -24.04 -28.15 15.17
CA ARG A 601 -23.81 -29.15 14.11
C ARG A 601 -25.11 -29.46 13.38
N THR A 602 -25.01 -30.11 12.23
CA THR A 602 -26.15 -30.54 11.42
C THR A 602 -26.22 -32.06 11.37
N GLU A 603 -27.32 -32.63 11.84
CA GLU A 603 -27.53 -34.07 11.81
C GLU A 603 -27.99 -34.54 10.42
N ASN A 604 -28.84 -33.75 9.75
CA ASN A 604 -29.45 -34.08 8.46
C ASN A 604 -30.03 -32.84 7.78
N GLY A 605 -30.15 -32.86 6.45
CA GLY A 605 -30.67 -31.73 5.66
C GLY A 605 -29.74 -30.53 5.66
N GLY A 606 -30.19 -29.37 5.19
CA GLY A 606 -29.36 -28.18 5.06
C GLY A 606 -29.59 -27.42 3.76
N LEU A 607 -28.68 -26.47 3.48
CA LEU A 607 -28.73 -25.61 2.30
C LEU A 607 -28.20 -26.28 1.03
N ASP A 608 -27.35 -27.29 1.19
CA ASP A 608 -26.50 -27.84 0.14
C ASP A 608 -26.37 -29.36 0.21
N GLU A 609 -25.73 -29.95 -0.80
CA GLU A 609 -25.50 -31.40 -0.89
C GLU A 609 -24.59 -31.93 0.23
N ALA A 610 -23.77 -31.06 0.82
CA ALA A 610 -22.95 -31.35 1.99
C ALA A 610 -23.75 -31.36 3.30
N GLN A 611 -25.06 -31.10 3.24
CA GLN A 611 -25.97 -31.07 4.39
C GLN A 611 -25.53 -30.07 5.46
N ASN A 612 -25.08 -28.88 5.02
CA ASN A 612 -24.80 -27.79 5.95
C ASN A 612 -26.09 -27.10 6.37
N GLY A 613 -26.48 -27.26 7.62
CA GLY A 613 -27.56 -26.50 8.24
C GLY A 613 -27.18 -25.03 8.38
N GLN A 614 -28.19 -24.16 8.46
CA GLN A 614 -28.04 -22.73 8.67
C GLN A 614 -28.97 -22.20 9.76
N ILE A 615 -28.39 -21.45 10.70
CA ILE A 615 -29.13 -20.65 11.69
C ILE A 615 -28.61 -19.21 11.68
N GLN A 616 -29.38 -18.29 12.27
CA GLN A 616 -28.91 -16.93 12.53
C GLN A 616 -29.07 -16.60 14.02
N VAL A 617 -27.99 -16.15 14.66
CA VAL A 617 -27.99 -15.66 16.05
C VAL A 617 -28.05 -14.13 16.05
N ILE A 618 -28.88 -13.56 16.93
CA ILE A 618 -29.14 -12.12 16.94
C ILE A 618 -29.15 -11.56 18.34
N ILE A 619 -28.57 -10.37 18.47
CA ILE A 619 -28.77 -9.43 19.57
C ILE A 619 -29.30 -8.12 18.98
N GLU A 620 -30.49 -7.68 19.37
CA GLU A 620 -31.20 -6.56 18.73
C GLU A 620 -32.04 -5.73 19.70
N GLU A 621 -32.62 -4.64 19.19
CA GLU A 621 -33.52 -3.77 19.96
C GLU A 621 -34.75 -4.50 20.51
N ASN A 622 -35.06 -4.25 21.78
CA ASN A 622 -36.30 -4.71 22.38
C ASN A 622 -37.47 -3.82 21.92
N GLY A 623 -38.46 -4.39 21.22
CA GLY A 623 -39.66 -3.64 20.79
C GLY A 623 -39.81 -3.39 19.28
N GLY A 624 -38.98 -4.00 18.43
CA GLY A 624 -39.23 -4.05 16.98
C GLY A 624 -38.49 -3.03 16.12
N GLY A 625 -37.45 -2.38 16.64
CA GLY A 625 -36.50 -1.64 15.81
C GLY A 625 -35.62 -2.57 14.95
N TYR A 626 -35.12 -2.08 13.81
CA TYR A 626 -34.33 -2.88 12.87
C TYR A 626 -32.84 -3.00 13.25
N ASP A 627 -32.41 -2.27 14.27
CA ASP A 627 -31.04 -2.12 14.74
C ASP A 627 -30.54 -3.33 15.54
N LYS A 628 -29.33 -3.80 15.23
CA LYS A 628 -28.75 -5.03 15.77
C LYS A 628 -27.33 -4.80 16.27
N SER A 629 -27.00 -5.40 17.41
CA SER A 629 -25.61 -5.54 17.88
C SER A 629 -24.97 -6.82 17.35
N VAL A 630 -25.76 -7.87 17.10
CA VAL A 630 -25.31 -9.12 16.47
C VAL A 630 -26.36 -9.56 15.45
N ALA A 631 -25.91 -9.98 14.27
CA ALA A 631 -26.72 -10.63 13.23
C ALA A 631 -25.88 -11.71 12.53
N GLY A 632 -25.45 -12.70 13.29
CA GLY A 632 -24.49 -13.71 12.86
C GLY A 632 -25.16 -14.88 12.16
N ASN A 633 -24.81 -15.14 10.89
CA ASN A 633 -25.21 -16.35 10.19
C ASN A 633 -24.21 -17.47 10.48
N ILE A 634 -24.71 -18.64 10.87
CA ILE A 634 -23.90 -19.84 11.11
C ILE A 634 -24.33 -20.87 10.08
N SER A 635 -23.36 -21.39 9.32
CA SER A 635 -23.55 -22.57 8.48
C SER A 635 -22.54 -23.62 8.89
N ASN A 636 -23.01 -24.84 9.18
CA ASN A 636 -22.12 -25.89 9.66
C ASN A 636 -22.58 -27.30 9.25
N GLY A 637 -21.61 -28.19 9.02
CA GLY A 637 -21.84 -29.59 8.67
C GLY A 637 -22.06 -30.48 9.90
N SER A 638 -21.73 -31.77 9.78
CA SER A 638 -22.03 -32.80 10.78
C SER A 638 -21.21 -32.73 12.07
N ASP A 639 -20.05 -32.08 12.02
CA ASP A 639 -19.16 -31.95 13.17
C ASP A 639 -19.56 -30.77 14.06
N TRP A 640 -19.35 -30.91 15.38
CA TRP A 640 -19.55 -29.80 16.32
C TRP A 640 -18.48 -28.73 16.12
N ASN A 641 -18.90 -27.52 15.75
CA ASN A 641 -18.04 -26.34 15.69
C ASN A 641 -18.55 -25.24 16.62
N VAL A 642 -17.63 -24.42 17.12
CA VAL A 642 -17.90 -23.25 17.97
C VAL A 642 -17.88 -21.99 17.11
N PHE A 643 -18.76 -21.05 17.42
CA PHE A 643 -18.88 -19.77 16.74
C PHE A 643 -18.92 -18.63 17.77
N TYR A 644 -18.21 -17.56 17.46
CA TYR A 644 -17.98 -16.39 18.30
C TYR A 644 -18.52 -15.11 17.65
N PHE A 645 -19.24 -14.29 18.39
CA PHE A 645 -19.77 -13.01 17.91
C PHE A 645 -19.53 -11.94 18.97
N PRO A 646 -18.46 -11.13 18.83
CA PRO A 646 -18.22 -10.03 19.74
C PRO A 646 -19.15 -8.87 19.42
N PHE A 647 -19.60 -8.15 20.44
CA PHE A 647 -20.42 -6.96 20.27
C PHE A 647 -20.23 -6.00 21.45
N GLU A 648 -20.51 -4.73 21.20
CA GLU A 648 -20.61 -3.74 22.27
C GLU A 648 -22.04 -3.73 22.83
N PHE A 649 -22.16 -3.73 24.15
CA PHE A 649 -23.47 -3.63 24.80
C PHE A 649 -24.07 -2.24 24.61
N ILE A 650 -25.32 -2.21 24.16
CA ILE A 650 -26.11 -1.00 23.95
C ILE A 650 -27.42 -1.17 24.73
N GLU A 651 -27.80 -0.17 25.53
CA GLU A 651 -28.86 -0.26 26.54
C GLU A 651 -30.21 -0.76 26.00
N ASN A 652 -30.58 -0.38 24.77
CA ASN A 652 -31.84 -0.78 24.16
C ASN A 652 -31.75 -2.08 23.32
N ARG A 653 -30.55 -2.62 23.08
CA ARG A 653 -30.30 -3.82 22.27
C ARG A 653 -30.11 -5.06 23.14
N THR A 654 -31.15 -5.38 23.91
CA THR A 654 -31.11 -6.43 24.94
C THR A 654 -31.79 -7.73 24.52
N ARG A 655 -32.43 -7.75 23.34
CA ARG A 655 -33.20 -8.90 22.85
C ARG A 655 -32.28 -9.94 22.22
N ALA A 656 -32.48 -11.23 22.54
CA ALA A 656 -31.73 -12.33 21.96
C ALA A 656 -32.64 -13.30 21.20
N THR A 657 -32.27 -13.67 19.96
CA THR A 657 -33.04 -14.63 19.15
C THR A 657 -32.14 -15.59 18.36
N ILE A 658 -32.68 -16.76 18.03
CA ILE A 658 -32.07 -17.72 17.09
C ILE A 658 -33.10 -18.06 16.01
N ARG A 659 -32.81 -17.70 14.76
CA ARG A 659 -33.69 -17.94 13.61
C ARG A 659 -33.26 -19.20 12.87
N LEU A 660 -34.26 -19.97 12.41
CA LEU A 660 -34.07 -21.37 12.01
C LEU A 660 -34.60 -21.67 10.60
N GLY A 661 -35.37 -20.77 9.99
CA GLY A 661 -36.14 -21.04 8.76
C GLY A 661 -35.37 -20.89 7.46
N TYR A 662 -34.05 -21.13 7.46
CA TYR A 662 -33.20 -20.97 6.27
C TYR A 662 -33.14 -22.23 5.40
N ALA A 663 -33.34 -23.41 5.99
CA ALA A 663 -33.28 -24.69 5.30
C ALA A 663 -34.25 -25.70 5.92
N ILE A 664 -34.59 -26.75 5.15
CA ILE A 664 -35.13 -27.99 5.71
C ILE A 664 -33.94 -28.73 6.32
N GLN A 665 -33.92 -28.87 7.64
CA GLN A 665 -32.72 -29.27 8.38
C GLN A 665 -33.02 -29.85 9.75
N THR A 666 -32.13 -30.69 10.26
CA THR A 666 -32.05 -31.08 11.67
C THR A 666 -30.72 -30.59 12.23
N VAL A 667 -30.76 -29.63 13.14
CA VAL A 667 -29.57 -28.99 13.72
C VAL A 667 -29.55 -29.15 15.23
N ASP A 668 -28.37 -29.36 15.79
CA ASP A 668 -28.15 -29.37 17.24
C ASP A 668 -27.44 -28.08 17.65
N ILE A 669 -27.98 -27.40 18.66
CA ILE A 669 -27.46 -26.12 19.18
C ILE A 669 -27.13 -26.30 20.67
N GLY A 670 -25.88 -26.04 21.04
CA GLY A 670 -25.38 -26.24 22.40
C GLY A 670 -24.42 -25.14 22.86
N GLY A 671 -24.12 -25.11 24.16
CA GLY A 671 -23.09 -24.22 24.72
C GLY A 671 -23.31 -22.73 24.46
N TYR A 672 -24.56 -22.28 24.32
CA TYR A 672 -24.91 -20.88 24.10
C TYR A 672 -24.57 -20.05 25.34
N THR A 673 -23.60 -19.14 25.23
CA THR A 673 -23.20 -18.26 26.33
C THR A 673 -22.99 -16.84 25.84
N ILE A 674 -23.34 -15.84 26.65
CA ILE A 674 -22.94 -14.45 26.44
C ILE A 674 -22.11 -14.03 27.65
N THR A 675 -20.85 -13.67 27.41
CA THR A 675 -19.90 -13.27 28.46
C THR A 675 -19.59 -11.77 28.34
N ASN A 676 -19.60 -11.06 29.47
CA ASN A 676 -19.22 -9.66 29.60
C ASN A 676 -17.76 -9.55 30.05
N TYR A 677 -16.91 -8.88 29.26
CA TYR A 677 -15.50 -8.64 29.57
C TYR A 677 -15.21 -7.21 30.04
N GLY A 678 -16.25 -6.38 30.22
CA GLY A 678 -16.15 -4.99 30.64
C GLY A 678 -15.73 -4.05 29.50
N SER A 679 -15.45 -2.80 29.84
CA SER A 679 -15.07 -1.74 28.89
C SER A 679 -13.60 -1.71 28.50
N ASP A 680 -12.74 -2.38 29.26
CA ASP A 680 -11.28 -2.19 29.18
C ASP A 680 -10.59 -3.06 28.12
N ILE A 681 -11.28 -4.09 27.62
CA ILE A 681 -10.78 -4.92 26.51
C ILE A 681 -11.11 -4.25 25.17
N ASP A 682 -10.18 -4.27 24.23
CA ASP A 682 -10.49 -3.90 22.86
C ASP A 682 -11.36 -5.01 22.23
N ILE A 683 -12.46 -4.62 21.58
CA ILE A 683 -13.36 -5.56 20.90
C ILE A 683 -12.62 -6.39 19.83
N LYS A 684 -11.50 -5.89 19.29
CA LYS A 684 -10.64 -6.60 18.34
C LYS A 684 -9.85 -7.76 18.95
N GLU A 685 -9.69 -7.78 20.27
CA GLU A 685 -9.05 -8.87 21.01
C GLU A 685 -10.02 -10.02 21.32
N LEU A 686 -11.33 -9.83 21.08
CA LEU A 686 -12.31 -10.89 21.19
C LEU A 686 -12.31 -11.78 19.91
N PRO A 687 -12.50 -13.11 20.06
CA PRO A 687 -12.65 -14.01 18.91
C PRO A 687 -13.92 -13.65 18.13
N THR A 688 -13.91 -13.88 16.82
CA THR A 688 -15.05 -13.59 15.95
C THR A 688 -15.15 -14.58 14.79
N ASP A 689 -16.38 -14.95 14.48
CA ASP A 689 -16.84 -15.69 13.30
C ASP A 689 -17.99 -14.92 12.63
N SER A 690 -17.99 -13.58 12.77
CA SER A 690 -18.99 -12.69 12.20
C SER A 690 -18.95 -12.72 10.66
N GLY A 691 -19.64 -13.70 10.10
CA GLY A 691 -19.56 -14.06 8.69
C GLY A 691 -18.80 -15.38 8.57
N SER A 692 -19.35 -16.34 7.83
CA SER A 692 -18.66 -17.58 7.50
C SER A 692 -17.35 -17.25 6.79
N GLU A 693 -16.24 -17.14 7.53
CA GLU A 693 -14.91 -17.22 6.96
C GLU A 693 -14.83 -18.62 6.35
N PRO A 694 -14.83 -18.75 5.01
CA PRO A 694 -14.61 -20.05 4.41
C PRO A 694 -13.26 -20.56 4.87
N SER A 695 -13.05 -21.88 4.90
CA SER A 695 -11.72 -22.41 5.22
C SER A 695 -10.74 -22.09 4.09
N LEU A 696 -10.22 -20.87 4.07
CA LEU A 696 -9.16 -20.43 3.17
C LEU A 696 -7.82 -21.01 3.59
N LYS A 697 -7.76 -21.86 4.63
CA LYS A 697 -6.55 -22.55 5.13
C LYS A 697 -5.59 -22.94 4.02
N LYS A 698 -4.30 -22.64 4.18
CA LYS A 698 -3.24 -22.88 3.19
C LYS A 698 -3.23 -24.32 2.64
N ASP A 699 -3.53 -25.31 3.48
CA ASP A 699 -3.49 -26.74 3.19
C ASP A 699 -4.85 -27.35 2.76
N ALA A 700 -5.82 -26.53 2.36
CA ALA A 700 -7.13 -27.02 1.92
C ALA A 700 -7.01 -28.03 0.75
N ALA A 701 -7.51 -29.24 0.97
CA ALA A 701 -7.35 -30.37 0.04
C ALA A 701 -7.91 -30.11 -1.36
N TRP A 702 -9.03 -29.37 -1.45
CA TRP A 702 -9.71 -29.06 -2.72
C TRP A 702 -8.80 -28.32 -3.71
N ARG A 703 -7.80 -27.53 -3.25
CA ARG A 703 -6.91 -26.81 -4.17
C ARG A 703 -6.02 -27.76 -4.96
N LYS A 704 -5.61 -28.86 -4.35
CA LYS A 704 -4.81 -29.87 -5.04
C LYS A 704 -5.64 -30.59 -6.09
N GLU A 705 -6.89 -30.93 -5.75
CA GLU A 705 -7.84 -31.49 -6.72
C GLU A 705 -8.13 -30.52 -7.86
N ALA A 706 -8.27 -29.22 -7.57
CA ALA A 706 -8.41 -28.17 -8.58
C ALA A 706 -7.18 -28.08 -9.49
N TRP A 707 -5.97 -28.20 -8.92
CA TRP A 707 -4.72 -28.22 -9.68
C TRP A 707 -4.64 -29.40 -10.64
N ASP A 708 -5.04 -30.60 -10.18
CA ASP A 708 -5.09 -31.82 -10.99
C ASP A 708 -6.11 -31.66 -12.14
N ARG A 709 -7.26 -31.02 -11.89
CA ARG A 709 -8.23 -30.68 -12.94
C ARG A 709 -7.63 -29.70 -13.96
N ILE A 710 -6.96 -28.64 -13.51
CA ILE A 710 -6.32 -27.64 -14.39
C ILE A 710 -5.33 -28.32 -15.33
N GLU A 711 -4.46 -29.20 -14.82
CA GLU A 711 -3.49 -29.95 -15.63
C GLU A 711 -4.17 -30.79 -16.73
N LYS A 712 -5.36 -31.32 -16.46
CA LYS A 712 -6.14 -32.11 -17.41
C LYS A 712 -6.89 -31.26 -18.44
N ILE A 713 -7.55 -30.18 -18.00
CA ILE A 713 -8.54 -29.47 -18.83
C ILE A 713 -7.98 -28.21 -19.50
N ARG A 714 -6.92 -27.60 -18.96
CA ARG A 714 -6.32 -26.34 -19.46
C ARG A 714 -5.01 -26.54 -20.20
N LYS A 715 -4.46 -27.75 -20.19
CA LYS A 715 -3.22 -28.09 -20.87
C LYS A 715 -3.41 -29.21 -21.89
N GLY A 716 -2.59 -29.17 -22.93
CA GLY A 716 -2.51 -30.18 -23.97
C GLY A 716 -1.08 -30.42 -24.41
N ASP A 717 -0.87 -31.50 -25.15
CA ASP A 717 0.45 -31.84 -25.68
C ASP A 717 0.75 -30.92 -26.88
N ILE A 718 1.97 -30.36 -26.91
CA ILE A 718 2.51 -29.54 -28.01
C ILE A 718 3.67 -30.32 -28.60
N LYS A 719 3.56 -30.68 -29.88
CA LYS A 719 4.56 -31.48 -30.59
C LYS A 719 5.23 -30.65 -31.68
N VAL A 720 6.54 -30.48 -31.60
CA VAL A 720 7.36 -29.77 -32.58
C VAL A 720 8.19 -30.77 -33.38
N ILE A 721 8.11 -30.72 -34.71
CA ILE A 721 8.89 -31.56 -35.63
C ILE A 721 9.81 -30.66 -36.46
N VAL A 722 11.11 -30.91 -36.40
CA VAL A 722 12.12 -30.07 -37.08
C VAL A 722 12.69 -30.79 -38.30
N LYS A 723 12.66 -30.12 -39.46
CA LYS A 723 13.15 -30.67 -40.73
C LYS A 723 14.08 -29.70 -41.46
N ASP A 724 14.95 -30.23 -42.32
CA ASP A 724 15.71 -29.45 -43.30
C ASP A 724 14.88 -29.18 -44.58
N SER A 725 15.41 -28.34 -45.46
CA SER A 725 14.80 -28.01 -46.76
C SER A 725 14.61 -29.21 -47.70
N ALA A 726 15.31 -30.31 -47.47
CA ALA A 726 15.17 -31.57 -48.20
C ALA A 726 14.13 -32.53 -47.57
N GLY A 727 13.54 -32.16 -46.43
CA GLY A 727 12.55 -32.93 -45.69
C GLY A 727 13.12 -33.95 -44.72
N ASN A 728 14.44 -33.98 -44.51
CA ASN A 728 15.07 -34.85 -43.50
C ASN A 728 14.87 -34.26 -42.11
N VAL A 729 14.70 -35.12 -41.10
CA VAL A 729 14.55 -34.69 -39.70
C VAL A 729 15.88 -34.20 -39.13
N ILE A 730 15.82 -33.19 -38.26
CA ILE A 730 17.00 -32.63 -37.60
C ILE A 730 16.97 -33.03 -36.12
N PRO A 731 17.79 -34.02 -35.70
CA PRO A 731 17.93 -34.38 -34.28
C PRO A 731 18.78 -33.36 -33.52
N ASN A 732 18.60 -33.26 -32.21
CA ASN A 732 19.29 -32.33 -31.31
C ASN A 732 19.15 -30.85 -31.68
N ALA A 733 18.10 -30.47 -32.41
CA ALA A 733 17.75 -29.06 -32.62
C ALA A 733 17.24 -28.49 -31.29
N GLU A 734 17.73 -27.33 -30.88
CA GLU A 734 17.21 -26.62 -29.71
C GLU A 734 15.82 -26.09 -30.03
N VAL A 735 14.85 -26.33 -29.15
CA VAL A 735 13.47 -25.86 -29.27
C VAL A 735 13.10 -25.07 -28.03
N LYS A 736 12.50 -23.90 -28.22
CA LYS A 736 11.87 -23.09 -27.19
C LYS A 736 10.39 -22.89 -27.55
N VAL A 737 9.51 -23.15 -26.60
CA VAL A 737 8.05 -23.02 -26.72
C VAL A 737 7.62 -21.97 -25.70
N ASN A 738 7.40 -20.74 -26.17
CA ASN A 738 7.08 -19.61 -25.31
C ASN A 738 5.65 -19.16 -25.61
N MET A 739 4.79 -19.27 -24.61
CA MET A 739 3.45 -18.70 -24.67
C MET A 739 3.54 -17.16 -24.65
N TYR A 740 2.69 -16.50 -25.43
CA TYR A 740 2.55 -15.04 -25.40
C TYR A 740 1.11 -14.57 -25.20
N GLU A 741 0.11 -15.46 -25.31
CA GLU A 741 -1.28 -15.12 -25.01
C GLU A 741 -2.07 -16.35 -24.55
N HIS A 742 -2.98 -16.18 -23.60
CA HIS A 742 -3.88 -17.23 -23.09
C HIS A 742 -5.07 -17.49 -24.01
N GLU A 743 -5.49 -18.75 -24.15
CA GLU A 743 -6.83 -19.08 -24.71
C GLU A 743 -7.93 -18.63 -23.74
N PHE A 744 -7.70 -18.82 -22.44
CA PHE A 744 -8.67 -18.43 -21.40
C PHE A 744 -8.78 -16.91 -21.28
N ALA A 745 -10.00 -16.40 -21.20
CA ALA A 745 -10.26 -14.97 -21.15
C ALA A 745 -10.07 -14.41 -19.73
N PHE A 746 -8.95 -13.75 -19.47
CA PHE A 746 -8.70 -13.00 -18.23
C PHE A 746 -8.92 -11.51 -18.49
N GLY A 747 -10.00 -10.95 -17.95
CA GLY A 747 -10.45 -9.62 -18.35
C GLY A 747 -10.88 -8.68 -17.26
N THR A 748 -11.33 -7.49 -17.67
CA THR A 748 -11.87 -6.45 -16.80
C THR A 748 -12.93 -5.61 -17.50
N ALA A 749 -13.82 -5.02 -16.70
CA ALA A 749 -14.63 -3.89 -17.11
C ALA A 749 -13.74 -2.66 -17.35
N VAL A 750 -14.02 -1.95 -18.44
CA VAL A 750 -13.25 -0.78 -18.89
C VAL A 750 -14.13 0.46 -18.91
N HIS A 751 -13.71 1.45 -18.13
CA HIS A 751 -14.34 2.76 -18.01
C HIS A 751 -13.83 3.73 -19.10
N GLY A 752 -14.53 4.85 -19.29
CA GLY A 752 -14.10 5.95 -20.17
C GLY A 752 -12.74 6.58 -19.80
N SER A 753 -12.15 6.21 -18.67
CA SER A 753 -10.78 6.60 -18.27
C SER A 753 -9.74 6.18 -19.30
N ILE A 754 -10.00 5.12 -20.09
CA ILE A 754 -9.14 4.67 -21.18
C ILE A 754 -8.76 5.77 -22.18
N TYR A 755 -9.58 6.82 -22.32
CA TYR A 755 -9.32 7.91 -23.27
C TYR A 755 -8.29 8.93 -22.79
N ALA A 756 -8.07 9.02 -21.47
CA ALA A 756 -7.27 10.10 -20.87
C ALA A 756 -6.13 9.59 -19.99
N ASP A 757 -6.29 8.44 -19.35
CA ASP A 757 -5.36 7.93 -18.35
C ASP A 757 -4.40 6.87 -18.94
N GLU A 758 -3.12 7.23 -19.06
CA GLU A 758 -2.06 6.34 -19.54
C GLU A 758 -1.81 5.15 -18.61
N MET A 759 -1.88 5.36 -17.30
CA MET A 759 -1.73 4.29 -16.31
C MET A 759 -2.87 3.29 -16.46
N TYR A 760 -4.10 3.79 -16.64
CA TYR A 760 -5.27 2.95 -16.87
C TYR A 760 -5.13 2.08 -18.12
N ARG A 761 -4.76 2.67 -19.26
CA ARG A 761 -4.51 1.92 -20.52
C ARG A 761 -3.44 0.84 -20.33
N SER A 762 -2.37 1.19 -19.63
CA SER A 762 -1.22 0.33 -19.47
C SER A 762 -1.48 -0.83 -18.51
N VAL A 763 -2.27 -0.60 -17.45
CA VAL A 763 -2.77 -1.67 -16.57
C VAL A 763 -3.72 -2.60 -17.30
N VAL A 764 -4.64 -2.05 -18.11
CA VAL A 764 -5.53 -2.84 -18.99
C VAL A 764 -4.70 -3.73 -19.92
N GLN A 765 -3.75 -3.13 -20.62
CA GLN A 765 -2.88 -3.80 -21.57
C GLN A 765 -2.02 -4.89 -20.89
N THR A 766 -1.43 -4.64 -19.74
CA THR A 766 -0.46 -5.58 -19.16
C THR A 766 -1.14 -6.78 -18.50
N ASN A 767 -2.30 -6.59 -17.87
CA ASN A 767 -2.88 -7.59 -16.99
C ASN A 767 -4.02 -8.40 -17.61
N PHE A 768 -4.58 -7.97 -18.73
CA PHE A 768 -5.80 -8.54 -19.28
C PHE A 768 -5.69 -8.82 -20.78
N ASN A 769 -6.25 -9.95 -21.20
CA ASN A 769 -6.44 -10.29 -22.62
C ASN A 769 -7.89 -10.20 -23.07
N ALA A 770 -8.80 -9.89 -22.13
CA ALA A 770 -10.22 -9.72 -22.37
C ALA A 770 -10.74 -8.41 -21.77
N ALA A 771 -11.79 -7.84 -22.35
CA ALA A 771 -12.40 -6.63 -21.82
C ALA A 771 -13.89 -6.52 -22.16
N VAL A 772 -14.61 -5.78 -21.31
CA VAL A 772 -16.01 -5.39 -21.50
C VAL A 772 -16.15 -3.89 -21.21
N PRO A 773 -16.82 -3.09 -22.06
CA PRO A 773 -17.12 -1.70 -21.70
C PRO A 773 -18.08 -1.66 -20.51
N GLU A 774 -17.72 -0.91 -19.48
CA GLU A 774 -18.52 -0.85 -18.25
C GLU A 774 -19.89 -0.21 -18.48
N ASN A 775 -19.96 0.80 -19.38
CA ASN A 775 -21.19 1.56 -19.61
C ASN A 775 -21.50 1.86 -21.09
N GLN A 776 -20.49 1.97 -21.96
CA GLN A 776 -20.66 2.51 -23.32
C GLN A 776 -21.54 1.65 -24.25
N THR A 777 -21.77 0.40 -23.89
CA THR A 777 -22.65 -0.56 -24.58
C THR A 777 -24.04 -0.68 -23.99
N LYS A 778 -24.29 -0.08 -22.81
CA LYS A 778 -25.63 -0.08 -22.22
C LYS A 778 -26.57 0.75 -23.09
N TRP A 779 -27.82 0.30 -23.21
CA TRP A 779 -28.79 0.80 -24.19
C TRP A 779 -28.79 2.33 -24.29
N VAL A 780 -29.02 3.01 -23.17
CA VAL A 780 -29.15 4.47 -23.13
C VAL A 780 -27.83 5.18 -23.48
N GLU A 781 -26.70 4.65 -23.02
CA GLU A 781 -25.39 5.25 -23.26
C GLU A 781 -24.96 5.11 -24.72
N HIS A 782 -25.25 3.95 -25.34
CA HIS A 782 -24.98 3.74 -26.76
C HIS A 782 -25.79 4.71 -27.62
N GLU A 783 -27.10 4.82 -27.39
CA GLU A 783 -27.95 5.69 -28.21
C GLU A 783 -27.61 7.19 -28.03
N LYS A 784 -27.18 7.59 -26.83
CA LYS A 784 -26.69 8.96 -26.58
C LYS A 784 -25.39 9.26 -27.32
N ALA A 785 -24.48 8.30 -27.44
CA ALA A 785 -23.14 8.53 -27.97
C ALA A 785 -22.54 7.30 -28.70
N PRO A 786 -23.11 6.88 -29.85
CA PRO A 786 -22.70 5.64 -30.51
C PRO A 786 -21.25 5.66 -31.00
N ASP A 787 -20.73 6.84 -31.35
CA ASP A 787 -19.32 6.99 -31.77
C ASP A 787 -18.35 6.73 -30.61
N LYS A 788 -18.76 7.02 -29.36
CA LYS A 788 -17.94 6.68 -28.18
C LYS A 788 -17.92 5.18 -27.94
N THR A 789 -19.00 4.48 -28.26
CA THR A 789 -19.05 3.03 -28.19
C THR A 789 -18.02 2.41 -29.15
N VAL A 790 -18.02 2.85 -30.42
CA VAL A 790 -17.03 2.36 -31.42
C VAL A 790 -15.60 2.70 -31.01
N LYS A 791 -15.35 3.94 -30.59
CA LYS A 791 -14.02 4.40 -30.15
C LYS A 791 -13.48 3.60 -28.96
N MET A 792 -14.35 3.12 -28.06
CA MET A 792 -13.94 2.25 -26.95
C MET A 792 -13.31 0.96 -27.48
N TYR A 793 -13.89 0.32 -28.50
CA TYR A 793 -13.37 -0.94 -29.05
C TYR A 793 -12.09 -0.73 -29.81
N GLU A 794 -12.03 0.29 -30.65
CA GLU A 794 -10.80 0.66 -31.35
C GLU A 794 -9.67 0.85 -30.34
N SER A 795 -9.95 1.54 -29.22
CA SER A 795 -8.97 1.74 -28.14
C SER A 795 -8.53 0.41 -27.50
N LEU A 796 -9.45 -0.54 -27.29
CA LEU A 796 -9.10 -1.84 -26.72
C LEU A 796 -8.31 -2.73 -27.69
N ILE A 797 -8.66 -2.70 -28.97
CA ILE A 797 -7.94 -3.41 -30.03
C ILE A 797 -6.54 -2.83 -30.20
N ASP A 798 -6.39 -1.51 -30.14
CA ASP A 798 -5.09 -0.83 -30.20
C ASP A 798 -4.18 -1.21 -29.00
N LEU A 799 -4.77 -1.58 -27.86
CA LEU A 799 -4.05 -2.14 -26.71
C LEU A 799 -3.72 -3.64 -26.87
N GLY A 800 -4.17 -4.29 -27.95
CA GLY A 800 -3.96 -5.72 -28.18
C GLY A 800 -4.92 -6.62 -27.38
N ILE A 801 -6.06 -6.09 -26.92
CA ILE A 801 -7.09 -6.91 -26.26
C ILE A 801 -7.80 -7.77 -27.31
N LYS A 802 -7.67 -9.09 -27.16
CA LYS A 802 -8.16 -10.06 -28.14
C LYS A 802 -9.63 -10.44 -27.93
N ASN A 803 -10.06 -10.56 -26.67
CA ASN A 803 -11.39 -11.08 -26.32
C ASN A 803 -12.30 -9.95 -25.85
N LEU A 804 -13.16 -9.45 -26.74
CA LEU A 804 -14.12 -8.40 -26.40
C LEU A 804 -15.53 -8.97 -26.18
N ARG A 805 -16.17 -8.50 -25.10
CA ARG A 805 -17.56 -8.81 -24.73
C ARG A 805 -18.44 -7.56 -24.78
N GLY A 806 -19.61 -7.68 -25.41
CA GLY A 806 -20.63 -6.63 -25.41
C GLY A 806 -21.56 -6.74 -24.19
N HIS A 807 -21.87 -5.61 -23.55
CA HIS A 807 -22.72 -5.54 -22.36
C HIS A 807 -23.55 -4.25 -22.34
N VAL A 808 -24.82 -4.24 -22.73
CA VAL A 808 -25.77 -5.35 -22.88
C VAL A 808 -26.85 -4.92 -23.89
N LEU A 809 -27.44 -5.88 -24.60
CA LEU A 809 -28.52 -5.60 -25.56
C LEU A 809 -29.88 -5.30 -24.89
N VAL A 810 -30.29 -6.12 -23.92
CA VAL A 810 -31.54 -5.94 -23.17
C VAL A 810 -31.28 -6.05 -21.68
N TRP A 811 -31.70 -5.04 -20.94
CA TRP A 811 -31.66 -5.03 -19.48
C TRP A 811 -32.96 -4.41 -18.97
N ASP A 812 -33.92 -5.28 -18.67
CA ASP A 812 -35.27 -4.93 -18.21
C ASP A 812 -35.21 -4.12 -16.88
N ARG A 813 -36.34 -3.86 -16.22
CA ARG A 813 -36.40 -3.15 -14.91
C ARG A 813 -37.05 -4.00 -13.83
N ASP A 814 -36.72 -3.71 -12.59
CA ASP A 814 -37.24 -4.33 -11.38
C ASP A 814 -38.62 -3.80 -10.98
N GLU A 815 -38.85 -2.49 -11.06
CA GLU A 815 -40.13 -1.87 -10.72
C GLU A 815 -40.52 -0.66 -11.58
N ILE A 816 -41.83 -0.36 -11.59
CA ILE A 816 -42.40 0.94 -11.99
C ILE A 816 -42.86 1.57 -10.68
N ASP A 817 -42.42 2.79 -10.36
CA ASP A 817 -42.80 3.41 -9.09
C ASP A 817 -44.33 3.59 -8.96
N ASP A 818 -44.81 3.69 -7.71
CA ASP A 818 -46.25 3.81 -7.39
C ASP A 818 -46.93 5.06 -7.99
N ASN A 819 -46.16 6.00 -8.54
CA ASN A 819 -46.64 7.22 -9.19
C ASN A 819 -46.57 7.15 -10.72
N GLY A 820 -46.15 6.02 -11.29
CA GLY A 820 -45.90 5.85 -12.72
C GLY A 820 -44.78 6.75 -13.25
N LYS A 821 -43.93 7.28 -12.36
CA LYS A 821 -42.80 8.13 -12.71
C LYS A 821 -41.58 7.23 -12.95
N TRP A 822 -40.93 7.53 -14.05
CA TRP A 822 -39.82 6.76 -14.57
C TRP A 822 -38.54 7.55 -14.31
N GLU A 823 -37.56 6.94 -13.63
CA GLU A 823 -36.23 7.52 -13.50
C GLU A 823 -35.30 6.91 -14.56
N ASP A 824 -34.79 7.78 -15.42
CA ASP A 824 -33.75 7.46 -16.39
C ASP A 824 -32.60 6.73 -15.68
N ASN A 825 -32.33 5.50 -16.12
CA ASN A 825 -31.07 4.81 -15.82
C ASN A 825 -30.43 4.37 -17.15
N THR A 826 -29.34 3.62 -17.08
CA THR A 826 -28.60 3.18 -18.28
C THR A 826 -29.22 1.97 -18.99
N SER A 827 -30.18 1.26 -18.39
CA SER A 827 -30.67 -0.05 -18.84
C SER A 827 -31.71 0.00 -19.97
N ILE A 828 -32.66 0.94 -19.89
CA ILE A 828 -33.69 1.19 -20.93
C ILE A 828 -33.95 2.69 -21.08
N PRO A 829 -34.24 3.21 -22.31
CA PRO A 829 -34.61 4.61 -22.57
C PRO A 829 -36.08 4.98 -22.34
N GLU A 830 -36.35 6.29 -22.12
CA GLU A 830 -37.65 6.82 -21.63
C GLU A 830 -38.80 6.54 -22.58
N ASP A 831 -38.51 6.46 -23.87
CA ASP A 831 -39.52 6.21 -24.90
C ASP A 831 -40.16 4.83 -24.79
N LEU A 832 -39.46 3.80 -24.28
CA LEU A 832 -40.04 2.46 -24.07
C LEU A 832 -41.23 2.50 -23.10
N THR A 833 -41.22 3.38 -22.11
CA THR A 833 -42.35 3.51 -21.16
C THR A 833 -43.64 3.92 -21.84
N LYS A 834 -43.55 4.75 -22.87
CA LYS A 834 -44.69 5.25 -23.65
C LYS A 834 -45.29 4.15 -24.52
N LEU A 835 -44.58 3.02 -24.65
CA LEU A 835 -45.00 1.84 -25.40
C LEU A 835 -45.58 0.74 -24.49
N TYR A 836 -45.61 0.94 -23.16
CA TYR A 836 -46.23 -0.04 -22.25
C TYR A 836 -47.69 -0.31 -22.62
N GLY A 837 -48.05 -1.60 -22.65
CA GLY A 837 -49.34 -2.08 -23.16
C GLY A 837 -49.42 -2.28 -24.68
N ASP A 838 -48.46 -1.79 -25.47
CA ASP A 838 -48.35 -2.01 -26.92
C ASP A 838 -47.16 -2.92 -27.25
N ARG A 839 -47.35 -4.25 -27.06
CA ARG A 839 -46.29 -5.26 -27.25
C ARG A 839 -45.63 -5.18 -28.62
N ALA A 840 -46.40 -4.90 -29.67
CA ALA A 840 -45.88 -4.89 -31.04
C ALA A 840 -44.88 -3.75 -31.25
N LYS A 841 -45.22 -2.53 -30.80
CA LYS A 841 -44.29 -1.39 -30.89
C LYS A 841 -43.10 -1.54 -29.95
N MET A 842 -43.32 -2.12 -28.76
CA MET A 842 -42.24 -2.43 -27.83
C MET A 842 -41.19 -3.34 -28.50
N GLN A 843 -41.64 -4.44 -29.11
CA GLN A 843 -40.78 -5.38 -29.83
C GLN A 843 -40.10 -4.76 -31.04
N GLU A 844 -40.80 -3.92 -31.81
CA GLU A 844 -40.21 -3.17 -32.92
C GLU A 844 -39.07 -2.26 -32.43
N ARG A 845 -39.27 -1.56 -31.31
CA ARG A 845 -38.26 -0.67 -30.72
C ARG A 845 -37.04 -1.41 -30.16
N ILE A 846 -37.25 -2.57 -29.54
CA ILE A 846 -36.18 -3.47 -29.07
C ILE A 846 -35.39 -4.00 -30.26
N ALA A 847 -36.06 -4.51 -31.30
CA ALA A 847 -35.42 -5.00 -32.52
C ALA A 847 -34.60 -3.91 -33.20
N GLN A 848 -35.13 -2.69 -33.29
CA GLN A 848 -34.39 -1.54 -33.82
C GLN A 848 -33.11 -1.27 -33.04
N HIS A 849 -33.18 -1.28 -31.70
CA HIS A 849 -31.99 -1.09 -30.86
C HIS A 849 -30.93 -2.17 -31.12
N ILE A 850 -31.34 -3.45 -31.09
CA ILE A 850 -30.46 -4.59 -31.33
C ILE A 850 -29.80 -4.47 -32.70
N ASP A 851 -30.57 -4.20 -33.77
CA ASP A 851 -30.03 -4.04 -35.12
C ASP A 851 -29.04 -2.85 -35.20
N GLU A 852 -29.35 -1.71 -34.57
CA GLU A 852 -28.51 -0.52 -34.60
C GLU A 852 -27.18 -0.72 -33.87
N ILE A 853 -27.20 -1.23 -32.62
CA ILE A 853 -25.97 -1.43 -31.85
C ILE A 853 -25.12 -2.51 -32.48
N THR A 854 -25.71 -3.66 -32.85
CA THR A 854 -24.94 -4.77 -33.41
C THR A 854 -24.37 -4.42 -34.78
N SER A 855 -25.08 -3.69 -35.65
CA SER A 855 -24.53 -3.29 -36.97
C SER A 855 -23.23 -2.49 -36.88
N LYS A 856 -23.02 -1.73 -35.80
CA LYS A 856 -21.82 -0.92 -35.56
C LYS A 856 -20.72 -1.67 -34.82
N THR A 857 -21.06 -2.78 -34.16
CA THR A 857 -20.19 -3.41 -33.16
C THR A 857 -19.88 -4.87 -33.42
N ASN A 858 -20.63 -5.53 -34.30
CA ASN A 858 -20.44 -6.92 -34.72
C ASN A 858 -19.00 -7.25 -35.18
N PRO A 859 -18.25 -6.35 -35.84
CA PRO A 859 -16.85 -6.66 -36.20
C PRO A 859 -15.91 -6.85 -35.01
N PHE A 860 -16.29 -6.38 -33.82
CA PHE A 860 -15.39 -6.31 -32.66
C PHE A 860 -15.68 -7.37 -31.60
N PHE A 861 -16.92 -7.82 -31.48
CA PHE A 861 -17.34 -8.68 -30.38
C PHE A 861 -17.48 -10.13 -30.79
N SER A 862 -16.92 -11.01 -29.96
CA SER A 862 -17.09 -12.46 -30.08
C SER A 862 -18.24 -12.98 -29.22
N GLU A 863 -18.67 -12.20 -28.23
CA GLU A 863 -19.75 -12.56 -27.31
C GLU A 863 -20.54 -11.33 -26.83
N TRP A 864 -21.81 -11.57 -26.50
CA TRP A 864 -22.75 -10.54 -26.07
C TRP A 864 -23.61 -11.02 -24.90
N ASP A 865 -23.75 -10.17 -23.89
CA ASP A 865 -24.92 -10.24 -23.03
C ASP A 865 -26.13 -9.78 -23.81
N VAL A 866 -27.00 -10.74 -24.12
CA VAL A 866 -28.31 -10.43 -24.70
C VAL A 866 -29.23 -9.94 -23.61
N LEU A 867 -29.22 -10.59 -22.45
CA LEU A 867 -30.11 -10.30 -21.34
C LEU A 867 -29.34 -10.21 -20.02
N ASN A 868 -29.54 -9.13 -19.28
CA ASN A 868 -28.92 -8.91 -17.98
C ASN A 868 -29.95 -8.87 -16.84
N GLU A 869 -29.63 -9.55 -15.73
CA GLU A 869 -30.31 -9.46 -14.42
C GLU A 869 -31.82 -9.77 -14.41
N ALA A 870 -32.27 -10.61 -15.34
CA ALA A 870 -33.68 -10.93 -15.54
C ALA A 870 -34.35 -11.70 -14.38
N CYS A 871 -33.57 -12.17 -13.39
CA CYS A 871 -34.13 -12.68 -12.15
C CYS A 871 -34.88 -11.57 -11.38
N ASN A 872 -34.30 -10.37 -11.34
CA ASN A 872 -34.88 -9.21 -10.67
C ASN A 872 -35.62 -8.29 -11.63
N ASN A 873 -34.98 -8.00 -12.76
CA ASN A 873 -35.47 -7.06 -13.74
C ASN A 873 -36.45 -7.76 -14.67
N LYS A 874 -37.75 -7.58 -14.44
CA LYS A 874 -38.82 -8.37 -15.06
C LYS A 874 -40.10 -7.61 -15.39
N VAL A 875 -40.11 -6.27 -15.38
CA VAL A 875 -41.31 -5.49 -15.71
C VAL A 875 -41.91 -5.88 -17.06
N MET A 876 -41.10 -6.01 -18.12
CA MET A 876 -41.59 -6.44 -19.43
C MET A 876 -41.99 -7.92 -19.44
N GLN A 877 -41.25 -8.76 -18.72
CA GLN A 877 -41.53 -10.19 -18.60
C GLN A 877 -42.85 -10.47 -17.86
N ASP A 878 -43.13 -9.75 -16.78
CA ASP A 878 -44.35 -9.88 -15.99
C ASP A 878 -45.56 -9.38 -16.78
N MET A 879 -45.38 -8.33 -17.60
CA MET A 879 -46.44 -7.77 -18.44
C MET A 879 -46.81 -8.66 -19.63
N TYR A 880 -45.82 -9.19 -20.35
CA TYR A 880 -46.02 -9.88 -21.63
C TYR A 880 -45.80 -11.39 -21.58
N GLY A 881 -45.36 -11.91 -20.43
CA GLY A 881 -44.94 -13.30 -20.23
C GLY A 881 -43.45 -13.49 -20.53
N ARG A 882 -42.80 -14.42 -19.80
CA ARG A 882 -41.37 -14.75 -19.94
C ARG A 882 -40.97 -15.30 -21.31
N GLU A 883 -41.95 -15.73 -22.12
CA GLU A 883 -41.75 -16.14 -23.52
C GLU A 883 -41.05 -15.06 -24.37
N ILE A 884 -41.20 -13.79 -23.97
CA ILE A 884 -40.58 -12.63 -24.63
C ILE A 884 -39.05 -12.71 -24.66
N ILE A 885 -38.44 -13.45 -23.72
CA ILE A 885 -36.99 -13.69 -23.69
C ILE A 885 -36.54 -14.42 -24.96
N ASN A 886 -37.33 -15.39 -25.44
CA ASN A 886 -36.99 -16.13 -26.67
C ASN A 886 -36.90 -15.18 -27.87
N GLU A 887 -37.82 -14.21 -27.95
CA GLU A 887 -37.82 -13.22 -29.03
C GLU A 887 -36.55 -12.34 -29.01
N TRP A 888 -36.08 -11.93 -27.83
CA TRP A 888 -34.87 -11.11 -27.70
C TRP A 888 -33.60 -11.88 -28.13
N PHE A 889 -33.51 -13.15 -27.76
CA PHE A 889 -32.42 -14.01 -28.22
C PHE A 889 -32.51 -14.32 -29.72
N ASP A 890 -33.71 -14.55 -30.26
CA ASP A 890 -33.92 -14.73 -31.71
C ASP A 890 -33.50 -13.47 -32.50
N MET A 891 -33.82 -12.28 -31.97
CA MET A 891 -33.40 -10.99 -32.56
C MET A 891 -31.87 -10.85 -32.53
N ALA A 892 -31.24 -11.09 -31.37
CA ALA A 892 -29.80 -11.03 -31.23
C ALA A 892 -29.09 -12.03 -32.15
N ARG A 893 -29.57 -13.28 -32.22
CA ARG A 893 -29.04 -14.32 -33.10
C ARG A 893 -29.17 -13.94 -34.57
N LYS A 894 -30.31 -13.37 -34.96
CA LYS A 894 -30.53 -12.90 -36.33
C LYS A 894 -29.56 -11.77 -36.70
N ALA A 895 -29.29 -10.84 -35.78
CA ALA A 895 -28.45 -9.69 -36.02
C ALA A 895 -26.94 -10.02 -36.01
N LEU A 896 -26.50 -10.87 -35.08
CA LEU A 896 -25.08 -11.21 -34.86
C LEU A 896 -24.63 -12.46 -35.62
N GLY A 897 -25.55 -13.36 -35.97
CA GLY A 897 -25.25 -14.64 -36.59
C GLY A 897 -24.85 -15.73 -35.58
N LYS A 898 -24.41 -16.88 -36.10
CA LYS A 898 -24.10 -18.08 -35.30
C LYS A 898 -22.71 -18.08 -34.68
N ASP A 899 -21.81 -17.23 -35.17
CA ASP A 899 -20.43 -17.18 -34.71
C ASP A 899 -20.28 -16.37 -33.41
N ALA A 900 -21.21 -15.43 -33.14
CA ALA A 900 -21.26 -14.69 -31.89
C ALA A 900 -21.90 -15.52 -30.77
N MET A 901 -21.29 -15.52 -29.60
CA MET A 901 -21.81 -16.23 -28.43
C MET A 901 -22.82 -15.36 -27.67
N LEU A 902 -24.00 -15.92 -27.42
CA LEU A 902 -25.09 -15.21 -26.74
C LEU A 902 -25.19 -15.64 -25.29
N TYR A 903 -25.05 -14.68 -24.38
CA TYR A 903 -25.06 -14.89 -22.94
C TYR A 903 -26.33 -14.33 -22.29
N TYR A 904 -26.81 -15.07 -21.29
CA TYR A 904 -27.62 -14.51 -20.22
C TYR A 904 -26.74 -14.28 -19.00
N ASN A 905 -26.78 -13.08 -18.40
CA ASN A 905 -25.89 -12.65 -17.33
C ASN A 905 -26.67 -12.21 -16.08
N ASP A 906 -26.28 -12.64 -14.88
CA ASP A 906 -26.98 -12.30 -13.64
C ASP A 906 -26.08 -12.36 -12.39
N PHE A 907 -26.41 -11.59 -11.34
CA PHE A 907 -25.76 -11.71 -10.03
C PHE A 907 -26.45 -12.71 -9.11
N LYS A 908 -27.68 -13.12 -9.42
CA LYS A 908 -28.40 -14.10 -8.63
C LYS A 908 -27.77 -15.48 -8.75
N THR A 909 -27.82 -16.22 -7.63
CA THR A 909 -27.39 -17.61 -7.53
C THR A 909 -28.51 -18.45 -6.93
N GLY A 910 -28.38 -19.78 -6.97
CA GLY A 910 -29.37 -20.69 -6.38
C GLY A 910 -30.73 -20.66 -7.07
N ASN A 911 -31.81 -20.88 -6.30
CA ASN A 911 -33.14 -21.20 -6.84
C ASN A 911 -33.72 -20.15 -7.78
N GLU A 912 -33.48 -18.85 -7.54
CA GLU A 912 -33.99 -17.78 -8.40
C GLU A 912 -33.43 -17.92 -9.82
N LEU A 913 -32.10 -18.11 -9.93
CA LEU A 913 -31.42 -18.33 -11.21
C LEU A 913 -31.90 -19.62 -11.89
N PHE A 914 -31.93 -20.74 -11.16
CA PHE A 914 -32.37 -22.03 -11.73
C PHE A 914 -33.81 -21.97 -12.25
N THR A 915 -34.70 -21.24 -11.57
CA THR A 915 -36.10 -21.08 -12.01
C THR A 915 -36.19 -20.38 -13.36
N LEU A 916 -35.41 -19.31 -13.55
CA LEU A 916 -35.40 -18.59 -14.81
C LEU A 916 -34.73 -19.41 -15.92
N LEU A 917 -33.58 -20.03 -15.65
CA LEU A 917 -32.89 -20.88 -16.61
C LEU A 917 -33.73 -22.09 -17.02
N ASP A 918 -34.48 -22.70 -16.09
CA ASP A 918 -35.42 -23.78 -16.41
C ASP A 918 -36.52 -23.32 -17.35
N THR A 919 -37.01 -22.09 -17.17
CA THR A 919 -37.99 -21.47 -18.07
C THR A 919 -37.39 -21.25 -19.46
N MET A 920 -36.19 -20.66 -19.53
CA MET A 920 -35.49 -20.45 -20.80
C MET A 920 -35.20 -21.76 -21.53
N TYR A 921 -34.77 -22.80 -20.81
CA TYR A 921 -34.47 -24.11 -21.37
C TYR A 921 -35.74 -24.83 -21.85
N ALA A 922 -36.82 -24.80 -21.07
CA ALA A 922 -38.12 -25.35 -21.46
C ALA A 922 -38.68 -24.69 -22.72
N ASN A 923 -38.41 -23.39 -22.89
CA ASN A 923 -38.82 -22.60 -24.06
C ASN A 923 -37.83 -22.67 -25.24
N ASN A 924 -36.77 -23.47 -25.15
CA ASN A 924 -35.74 -23.63 -26.17
C ASN A 924 -35.06 -22.32 -26.61
N VAL A 925 -34.82 -21.41 -25.67
CA VAL A 925 -34.09 -20.17 -25.96
C VAL A 925 -32.70 -20.49 -26.52
N ASP A 926 -32.33 -19.86 -27.63
CA ASP A 926 -31.04 -20.05 -28.30
C ASP A 926 -29.93 -19.19 -27.67
N PHE A 927 -29.39 -19.66 -26.55
CA PHE A 927 -28.24 -19.05 -25.86
C PHE A 927 -27.07 -20.03 -25.72
N ASP A 928 -25.85 -19.51 -25.67
CA ASP A 928 -24.60 -20.29 -25.68
C ASP A 928 -23.96 -20.38 -24.29
N GLY A 929 -24.16 -19.36 -23.45
CA GLY A 929 -23.50 -19.26 -22.15
C GLY A 929 -24.29 -18.56 -21.06
N ILE A 930 -23.83 -18.76 -19.83
CA ILE A 930 -24.37 -18.18 -18.59
C ILE A 930 -23.25 -17.35 -17.95
N GLY A 931 -23.49 -16.05 -17.83
CA GLY A 931 -22.63 -15.11 -17.13
C GLY A 931 -22.98 -15.04 -15.65
N ILE A 932 -21.98 -15.20 -14.79
CA ILE A 932 -22.10 -15.16 -13.33
C ILE A 932 -21.38 -13.90 -12.86
N GLN A 933 -22.14 -12.84 -12.54
CA GLN A 933 -21.58 -11.53 -12.24
C GLN A 933 -20.58 -11.59 -11.09
N SER A 934 -20.84 -12.37 -10.03
CA SER A 934 -19.87 -12.62 -8.95
C SER A 934 -19.50 -11.37 -8.12
N HIS A 935 -20.50 -10.54 -7.80
CA HIS A 935 -20.35 -9.46 -6.81
C HIS A 935 -20.36 -10.02 -5.39
N TYR A 936 -19.23 -9.96 -4.69
CA TYR A 936 -19.11 -10.45 -3.32
C TYR A 936 -19.05 -9.32 -2.29
N VAL A 937 -19.69 -9.55 -1.15
CA VAL A 937 -19.54 -8.75 0.09
C VAL A 937 -19.10 -9.61 1.27
N THR A 938 -19.14 -10.94 1.10
CA THR A 938 -18.67 -11.95 2.04
C THR A 938 -18.01 -13.06 1.24
N ALA A 939 -16.96 -13.68 1.77
CA ALA A 939 -16.31 -14.80 1.11
C ALA A 939 -17.19 -16.06 1.20
N THR A 940 -17.18 -16.87 0.14
CA THR A 940 -17.91 -18.15 0.07
C THR A 940 -16.92 -19.30 -0.08
N ASP A 941 -17.26 -20.49 0.39
CA ASP A 941 -16.40 -21.67 0.24
C ASP A 941 -16.16 -21.99 -1.25
N PRO A 942 -14.90 -22.03 -1.71
CA PRO A 942 -14.54 -22.39 -3.07
C PRO A 942 -15.14 -23.71 -3.57
N VAL A 943 -15.33 -24.70 -2.68
CA VAL A 943 -15.96 -25.98 -3.04
C VAL A 943 -17.43 -25.77 -3.42
N LYS A 944 -18.17 -24.96 -2.65
CA LYS A 944 -19.58 -24.66 -2.95
C LYS A 944 -19.73 -23.89 -4.26
N ILE A 945 -18.77 -23.02 -4.56
CA ILE A 945 -18.73 -22.28 -5.82
C ILE A 945 -18.49 -23.24 -6.99
N TYR A 946 -17.57 -24.20 -6.84
CA TYR A 946 -17.35 -25.25 -7.83
C TYR A 946 -18.61 -26.09 -8.07
N ASP A 947 -19.26 -26.55 -6.99
CA ASP A 947 -20.49 -27.36 -7.08
C ASP A 947 -21.62 -26.59 -7.78
N PHE A 948 -21.73 -25.28 -7.55
CA PHE A 948 -22.68 -24.44 -8.25
C PHE A 948 -22.40 -24.38 -9.76
N TYR A 949 -21.13 -24.24 -10.17
CA TYR A 949 -20.74 -24.29 -11.58
C TYR A 949 -21.07 -25.66 -12.19
N GLU A 950 -20.79 -26.74 -11.46
CA GLU A 950 -21.04 -28.10 -11.93
C GLU A 950 -22.54 -28.39 -12.09
N GLN A 951 -23.38 -27.90 -11.18
CA GLN A 951 -24.84 -27.99 -11.29
C GLN A 951 -25.37 -27.26 -12.52
N LEU A 952 -24.91 -26.03 -12.77
CA LEU A 952 -25.29 -25.28 -13.97
C LEU A 952 -24.86 -26.02 -15.24
N TYR A 953 -23.62 -26.50 -15.27
CA TYR A 953 -23.06 -27.17 -16.43
C TYR A 953 -23.74 -28.51 -16.71
N THR A 954 -23.90 -29.38 -15.70
CA THR A 954 -24.56 -30.67 -15.84
C THR A 954 -26.02 -30.51 -16.27
N LYS A 955 -26.72 -29.49 -15.77
CA LYS A 955 -28.15 -29.30 -16.06
C LYS A 955 -28.39 -28.70 -17.45
N TYR A 956 -27.61 -27.70 -17.86
CA TYR A 956 -27.89 -26.92 -19.06
C TYR A 956 -26.90 -27.16 -20.22
N GLY A 957 -25.70 -27.68 -19.93
CA GLY A 957 -24.65 -27.95 -20.92
C GLY A 957 -24.10 -26.68 -21.59
N LYS A 958 -24.23 -25.52 -20.94
CA LYS A 958 -23.84 -24.21 -21.46
C LYS A 958 -22.45 -23.80 -20.97
N ARG A 959 -21.80 -22.90 -21.69
CA ARG A 959 -20.55 -22.26 -21.22
C ARG A 959 -20.84 -21.39 -20.01
N LEU A 960 -19.89 -21.28 -19.11
CA LEU A 960 -19.95 -20.42 -17.94
C LEU A 960 -18.86 -19.35 -18.04
N LYS A 961 -19.16 -18.15 -17.57
CA LYS A 961 -18.15 -17.08 -17.49
C LYS A 961 -18.35 -16.29 -16.21
N ILE A 962 -17.25 -15.98 -15.52
CA ILE A 962 -17.26 -15.01 -14.44
C ILE A 962 -17.13 -13.64 -15.09
N THR A 963 -18.13 -12.79 -14.91
CA THR A 963 -18.32 -11.63 -15.79
C THR A 963 -18.04 -10.29 -15.11
N GLU A 964 -18.23 -10.20 -13.80
CA GLU A 964 -18.21 -8.93 -13.06
C GLU A 964 -17.60 -9.05 -11.66
N TYR A 965 -16.56 -9.86 -11.49
CA TYR A 965 -16.03 -10.14 -10.15
C TYR A 965 -15.49 -8.86 -9.48
N ASP A 966 -16.05 -8.58 -8.31
CA ASP A 966 -15.50 -7.65 -7.32
C ASP A 966 -15.80 -8.19 -5.91
N PHE A 967 -15.08 -7.68 -4.91
CA PHE A 967 -15.25 -8.12 -3.53
C PHE A 967 -15.13 -6.96 -2.55
N ALA A 968 -16.26 -6.45 -2.06
CA ALA A 968 -16.30 -5.36 -1.09
C ALA A 968 -15.96 -5.87 0.33
N THR A 969 -14.73 -5.62 0.78
CA THR A 969 -14.29 -5.89 2.14
C THR A 969 -13.19 -4.92 2.57
N SER A 970 -13.11 -4.62 3.86
CA SER A 970 -12.00 -3.87 4.47
C SER A 970 -10.79 -4.76 4.80
N ASP A 971 -10.96 -6.09 4.81
CA ASP A 971 -9.89 -7.04 5.07
C ASP A 971 -9.15 -7.39 3.76
N GLN A 972 -7.95 -6.81 3.59
CA GLN A 972 -7.13 -7.03 2.40
C GLN A 972 -6.55 -8.44 2.28
N LEU A 973 -6.33 -9.14 3.39
CA LEU A 973 -5.81 -10.51 3.38
C LEU A 973 -6.92 -11.47 2.94
N LEU A 974 -8.12 -11.32 3.49
CA LEU A 974 -9.31 -12.04 3.06
C LEU A 974 -9.58 -11.78 1.58
N GLN A 975 -9.54 -10.50 1.14
CA GLN A 975 -9.77 -10.13 -0.25
C GLN A 975 -8.80 -10.82 -1.20
N ALA A 976 -7.50 -10.86 -0.85
CA ALA A 976 -6.49 -11.49 -1.67
C ALA A 976 -6.60 -13.02 -1.70
N ASN A 977 -6.76 -13.65 -0.53
CA ASN A 977 -6.88 -15.11 -0.44
C ASN A 977 -8.16 -15.62 -1.13
N PHE A 978 -9.29 -14.94 -0.95
CA PHE A 978 -10.53 -15.31 -1.64
C PHE A 978 -10.43 -15.09 -3.15
N THR A 979 -9.83 -13.98 -3.60
CA THR A 979 -9.60 -13.74 -5.05
C THR A 979 -8.78 -14.86 -5.67
N ARG A 980 -7.67 -15.28 -5.03
CA ARG A 980 -6.85 -16.41 -5.48
C ARG A 980 -7.70 -17.68 -5.61
N ASP A 981 -8.48 -18.01 -4.58
CA ASP A 981 -9.20 -19.27 -4.53
C ASP A 981 -10.39 -19.31 -5.49
N LEU A 982 -11.10 -18.19 -5.66
CA LEU A 982 -12.14 -18.06 -6.67
C LEU A 982 -11.57 -18.20 -8.09
N LEU A 983 -10.40 -17.61 -8.35
CA LEU A 983 -9.72 -17.72 -9.64
C LEU A 983 -9.30 -19.17 -9.93
N ILE A 984 -8.72 -19.88 -8.94
CA ILE A 984 -8.40 -21.31 -9.05
C ILE A 984 -9.66 -22.13 -9.31
N THR A 985 -10.74 -21.86 -8.57
CA THR A 985 -12.01 -22.57 -8.69
C THR A 985 -12.58 -22.45 -10.10
N ALA A 986 -12.70 -21.23 -10.60
CA ALA A 986 -13.17 -20.93 -11.95
C ALA A 986 -12.28 -21.56 -13.02
N PHE A 987 -10.95 -21.40 -12.93
CA PHE A 987 -10.02 -21.95 -13.91
C PHE A 987 -10.00 -23.49 -13.91
N SER A 988 -10.32 -24.13 -12.78
CA SER A 988 -10.39 -25.60 -12.64
C SER A 988 -11.69 -26.25 -13.12
N HIS A 989 -12.66 -25.48 -13.58
CA HIS A 989 -13.96 -25.99 -14.04
C HIS A 989 -14.05 -26.03 -15.56
N GLU A 990 -14.45 -27.16 -16.16
CA GLU A 990 -14.40 -27.35 -17.62
C GLU A 990 -15.31 -26.40 -18.41
N ALA A 991 -16.48 -26.08 -17.87
CA ALA A 991 -17.44 -25.18 -18.52
C ALA A 991 -17.05 -23.71 -18.48
N VAL A 992 -16.14 -23.32 -17.56
CA VAL A 992 -15.76 -21.92 -17.39
C VAL A 992 -14.69 -21.57 -18.43
N ASP A 993 -14.85 -20.49 -19.18
CA ASP A 993 -13.89 -20.08 -20.21
C ASP A 993 -13.37 -18.63 -20.07
N GLY A 994 -13.84 -17.90 -19.06
CA GLY A 994 -13.34 -16.58 -18.74
C GLY A 994 -13.61 -16.12 -17.32
N PHE A 995 -12.79 -15.15 -16.90
CA PHE A 995 -12.86 -14.47 -15.61
C PHE A 995 -12.61 -12.98 -15.79
N LEU A 996 -13.66 -12.17 -15.62
CA LEU A 996 -13.62 -10.73 -15.77
C LEU A 996 -13.82 -10.04 -14.41
N MET A 997 -12.95 -9.08 -14.11
CA MET A 997 -13.03 -8.17 -12.96
C MET A 997 -13.99 -7.01 -13.25
N TRP A 998 -14.77 -6.52 -12.29
CA TRP A 998 -15.65 -5.35 -12.48
C TRP A 998 -15.05 -4.05 -11.96
N GLY A 999 -13.82 -3.76 -12.38
CA GLY A 999 -13.11 -2.53 -12.03
C GLY A 999 -11.63 -2.76 -11.73
N ILE A 1000 -10.84 -1.69 -11.86
CA ILE A 1000 -9.37 -1.76 -11.77
C ILE A 1000 -8.85 -0.98 -10.55
N LYS A 1001 -9.27 0.28 -10.43
CA LYS A 1001 -8.73 1.28 -9.49
C LYS A 1001 -9.80 1.70 -8.47
N ALA A 1002 -9.52 1.53 -7.17
CA ALA A 1002 -10.40 1.75 -6.01
C ALA A 1002 -11.86 2.13 -6.33
N GLY A 1003 -12.76 1.16 -6.14
CA GLY A 1003 -14.20 1.35 -6.22
C GLY A 1003 -14.82 1.75 -4.88
N PRO A 1004 -16.13 2.07 -4.85
CA PRO A 1004 -16.85 2.30 -3.60
C PRO A 1004 -16.70 1.10 -2.65
N ASN A 1005 -16.59 1.37 -1.36
CA ASN A 1005 -16.37 0.35 -0.31
C ASN A 1005 -15.16 -0.57 -0.56
N ASN A 1006 -14.12 -0.07 -1.26
CA ASN A 1006 -12.88 -0.82 -1.55
C ASN A 1006 -13.10 -2.14 -2.34
N LYS A 1007 -14.16 -2.19 -3.15
CA LYS A 1007 -14.58 -3.44 -3.84
C LYS A 1007 -13.68 -3.89 -4.98
N TYR A 1008 -12.97 -2.96 -5.64
CA TYR A 1008 -12.04 -3.32 -6.71
C TYR A 1008 -10.73 -3.85 -6.13
N VAL A 1009 -10.36 -5.06 -6.53
CA VAL A 1009 -9.40 -5.87 -5.77
C VAL A 1009 -7.94 -5.62 -6.13
N LEU A 1010 -7.65 -5.02 -7.30
CA LEU A 1010 -6.29 -4.98 -7.86
C LEU A 1010 -5.48 -3.73 -7.48
N TYR A 1011 -6.06 -2.53 -7.54
CA TYR A 1011 -5.36 -1.27 -7.23
C TYR A 1011 -6.18 -0.36 -6.32
N ASP A 1012 -5.50 0.42 -5.49
CA ASP A 1012 -6.12 1.48 -4.66
C ASP A 1012 -6.32 2.80 -5.44
N SER A 1013 -6.75 3.85 -4.75
CA SER A 1013 -7.04 5.18 -5.33
C SER A 1013 -5.79 5.92 -5.83
N GLU A 1014 -4.61 5.49 -5.41
CA GLU A 1014 -3.32 6.08 -5.70
C GLU A 1014 -2.56 5.24 -6.74
N TRP A 1015 -3.17 4.19 -7.30
CA TRP A 1015 -2.55 3.20 -8.19
C TRP A 1015 -1.52 2.30 -7.51
N ASN A 1016 -1.53 2.20 -6.18
CA ASN A 1016 -0.72 1.19 -5.51
C ASN A 1016 -1.35 -0.19 -5.73
N PRO A 1017 -0.53 -1.21 -6.03
CA PRO A 1017 -1.00 -2.58 -6.18
C PRO A 1017 -1.46 -3.13 -4.82
N LYS A 1018 -2.64 -3.74 -4.81
CA LYS A 1018 -3.18 -4.48 -3.66
C LYS A 1018 -2.68 -5.92 -3.68
N LEU A 1019 -2.77 -6.62 -2.53
CA LEU A 1019 -2.31 -8.01 -2.38
C LEU A 1019 -2.96 -8.98 -3.40
N ALA A 1020 -4.21 -8.74 -3.80
CA ALA A 1020 -4.90 -9.57 -4.79
C ALA A 1020 -4.26 -9.50 -6.19
N LEU A 1021 -3.62 -8.38 -6.56
CA LEU A 1021 -2.88 -8.27 -7.82
C LEU A 1021 -1.71 -9.26 -7.87
N THR A 1022 -1.02 -9.46 -6.75
CA THR A 1022 0.08 -10.42 -6.67
C THR A 1022 -0.41 -11.85 -6.96
N SER A 1023 -1.57 -12.24 -6.42
CA SER A 1023 -2.18 -13.55 -6.73
C SER A 1023 -2.66 -13.64 -8.18
N TRP A 1024 -3.26 -12.57 -8.71
CA TRP A 1024 -3.69 -12.49 -10.11
C TRP A 1024 -2.52 -12.72 -11.07
N GLN A 1025 -1.43 -11.98 -10.89
CA GLN A 1025 -0.26 -12.04 -11.79
C GLN A 1025 0.49 -13.36 -11.64
N ASP A 1026 0.74 -13.84 -10.42
CA ASP A 1026 1.45 -15.11 -10.19
C ASP A 1026 0.66 -16.31 -10.74
N LEU A 1027 -0.67 -16.34 -10.58
CA LEU A 1027 -1.46 -17.42 -11.16
C LEU A 1027 -1.41 -17.39 -12.69
N ILE A 1028 -1.68 -16.24 -13.32
CA ILE A 1028 -1.90 -16.16 -14.78
C ILE A 1028 -0.60 -16.19 -15.58
N TYR A 1029 0.40 -15.42 -15.16
CA TYR A 1029 1.61 -15.15 -15.95
C TYR A 1029 2.86 -15.88 -15.42
N ASN A 1030 2.75 -16.63 -14.32
CA ASN A 1030 3.80 -17.53 -13.84
C ASN A 1030 3.33 -18.99 -13.85
N LYS A 1031 2.37 -19.33 -12.98
CA LYS A 1031 1.95 -20.73 -12.74
C LYS A 1031 1.17 -21.31 -13.91
N TRP A 1032 0.30 -20.50 -14.52
CA TRP A 1032 -0.48 -20.88 -15.69
C TRP A 1032 0.16 -20.41 -17.00
N TRP A 1033 1.48 -20.22 -17.03
CA TRP A 1033 2.19 -19.70 -18.20
C TRP A 1033 3.26 -20.67 -18.71
N THR A 1034 3.15 -21.07 -19.98
CA THR A 1034 4.07 -22.05 -20.57
C THR A 1034 5.32 -21.38 -21.11
N GLU A 1035 6.47 -21.79 -20.57
CA GLU A 1035 7.80 -21.44 -21.10
C GLU A 1035 8.69 -22.67 -20.98
N GLU A 1036 8.78 -23.41 -22.07
CA GLU A 1036 9.43 -24.71 -22.09
C GLU A 1036 10.57 -24.73 -23.10
N SER A 1037 11.61 -25.49 -22.81
CA SER A 1037 12.73 -25.67 -23.74
C SER A 1037 13.31 -27.07 -23.68
N GLY A 1038 13.90 -27.49 -24.79
CA GLY A 1038 14.56 -28.77 -24.87
C GLY A 1038 15.22 -28.96 -26.23
N THR A 1039 15.46 -30.22 -26.57
CA THR A 1039 16.06 -30.60 -27.85
C THR A 1039 15.23 -31.67 -28.53
N THR A 1040 15.25 -31.68 -29.85
CA THR A 1040 14.60 -32.75 -30.62
C THR A 1040 15.30 -34.09 -30.45
N ASP A 1041 14.52 -35.16 -30.43
CA ASP A 1041 15.01 -36.54 -30.36
C ASP A 1041 15.59 -37.02 -31.72
N ASN A 1042 15.91 -38.31 -31.83
CA ASN A 1042 16.44 -38.91 -33.06
C ASN A 1042 15.46 -38.86 -34.26
N ASN A 1043 14.17 -38.64 -34.01
CA ASN A 1043 13.15 -38.46 -35.04
C ASN A 1043 12.94 -36.97 -35.38
N GLY A 1044 13.72 -36.06 -34.81
CA GLY A 1044 13.55 -34.62 -34.96
C GLY A 1044 12.33 -34.08 -34.22
N GLU A 1045 11.84 -34.77 -33.19
CA GLU A 1045 10.64 -34.41 -32.44
C GLU A 1045 10.97 -33.89 -31.04
N PHE A 1046 10.30 -32.81 -30.63
CA PHE A 1046 10.26 -32.32 -29.25
C PHE A 1046 8.79 -32.26 -28.81
N THR A 1047 8.46 -32.82 -27.65
CA THR A 1047 7.10 -32.79 -27.09
C THR A 1047 7.13 -32.23 -25.70
N THR A 1048 6.22 -31.30 -25.40
CA THR A 1048 5.97 -30.78 -24.07
C THR A 1048 4.46 -30.65 -23.83
N ARG A 1049 4.03 -30.35 -22.61
CA ARG A 1049 2.63 -30.15 -22.25
C ARG A 1049 2.43 -28.72 -21.76
N GLY A 1050 1.71 -27.91 -22.54
CA GLY A 1050 1.52 -26.49 -22.31
C GLY A 1050 0.06 -26.12 -22.06
N PHE A 1051 -0.16 -24.97 -21.40
CA PHE A 1051 -1.48 -24.33 -21.31
C PHE A 1051 -2.00 -23.94 -22.68
N TYR A 1052 -3.30 -23.99 -22.90
CA TYR A 1052 -3.82 -23.60 -24.21
C TYR A 1052 -3.71 -22.08 -24.43
N GLY A 1053 -3.24 -21.70 -25.62
CA GLY A 1053 -2.96 -20.31 -25.97
C GLY A 1053 -2.15 -20.15 -27.23
N ASP A 1054 -1.63 -18.95 -27.45
CA ASP A 1054 -0.79 -18.61 -28.59
C ASP A 1054 0.69 -18.64 -28.21
N TYR A 1055 1.52 -19.15 -29.13
CA TYR A 1055 2.92 -19.49 -28.87
C TYR A 1055 3.86 -18.97 -29.93
N ASP A 1056 5.03 -18.51 -29.50
CA ASP A 1056 6.23 -18.39 -30.32
C ASP A 1056 7.10 -19.63 -30.11
N ILE A 1057 7.28 -20.40 -31.19
CA ILE A 1057 8.13 -21.59 -31.19
C ILE A 1057 9.43 -21.27 -31.94
N THR A 1058 10.52 -21.16 -31.20
CA THR A 1058 11.86 -20.90 -31.75
C THR A 1058 12.66 -22.19 -31.84
N VAL A 1059 13.20 -22.48 -33.02
CA VAL A 1059 14.09 -23.63 -33.25
C VAL A 1059 15.45 -23.14 -33.71
N THR A 1060 16.51 -23.69 -33.12
CA THR A 1060 17.90 -23.43 -33.52
C THR A 1060 18.64 -24.74 -33.80
N ALA A 1061 19.24 -24.84 -34.99
CA ALA A 1061 20.13 -25.95 -35.34
C ALA A 1061 21.15 -25.52 -36.39
N ASN A 1062 22.37 -26.08 -36.33
CA ASN A 1062 23.43 -25.82 -37.31
C ASN A 1062 23.73 -24.32 -37.55
N GLY A 1063 23.61 -23.49 -36.51
CA GLY A 1063 23.83 -22.04 -36.59
C GLY A 1063 22.69 -21.25 -37.25
N LYS A 1064 21.54 -21.87 -37.50
CA LYS A 1064 20.33 -21.24 -38.04
C LYS A 1064 19.23 -21.22 -37.01
N THR A 1065 18.45 -20.14 -36.98
CA THR A 1065 17.33 -19.96 -36.06
C THR A 1065 16.08 -19.55 -36.83
N LYS A 1066 14.93 -20.10 -36.45
CA LYS A 1066 13.61 -19.73 -36.99
C LYS A 1066 12.58 -19.73 -35.87
N THR A 1067 11.75 -18.69 -35.84
CA THR A 1067 10.60 -18.59 -34.94
C THR A 1067 9.31 -18.70 -35.76
N VAL A 1068 8.33 -19.43 -35.26
CA VAL A 1068 6.99 -19.54 -35.83
C VAL A 1068 5.96 -19.25 -34.74
N SER A 1069 5.08 -18.29 -34.98
CA SER A 1069 3.94 -17.99 -34.12
C SER A 1069 2.74 -18.87 -34.51
N THR A 1070 2.11 -19.53 -33.54
CA THR A 1070 1.07 -20.54 -33.79
C THR A 1070 0.14 -20.74 -32.59
N PRO A 1071 -1.18 -20.93 -32.80
CA PRO A 1071 -2.11 -21.25 -31.73
C PRO A 1071 -2.01 -22.74 -31.35
N CYS A 1072 -2.04 -23.02 -30.04
CA CYS A 1072 -2.20 -24.35 -29.48
C CYS A 1072 -3.45 -24.36 -28.59
N TYR A 1073 -4.60 -24.73 -29.14
CA TYR A 1073 -5.90 -24.63 -28.45
C TYR A 1073 -6.50 -25.99 -28.12
N LYS A 1074 -7.44 -26.01 -27.16
CA LYS A 1074 -8.14 -27.23 -26.77
C LYS A 1074 -8.87 -27.85 -27.98
N GLY A 1075 -8.68 -29.15 -28.18
CA GLY A 1075 -9.35 -29.91 -29.25
C GLY A 1075 -8.68 -29.85 -30.63
N ASN A 1076 -7.61 -29.06 -30.80
CA ASN A 1076 -6.82 -29.01 -32.04
C ASN A 1076 -5.67 -30.04 -32.06
N ASP A 1077 -5.19 -30.37 -33.26
CA ASP A 1077 -3.91 -31.07 -33.43
C ASP A 1077 -2.76 -30.05 -33.29
N ASN A 1078 -2.16 -30.01 -32.10
CA ASN A 1078 -1.08 -29.09 -31.75
C ASN A 1078 0.30 -29.64 -32.21
N THR A 1079 0.36 -30.16 -33.44
CA THR A 1079 1.59 -30.65 -34.08
C THR A 1079 2.12 -29.60 -35.07
N ILE A 1080 3.32 -29.07 -34.80
CA ILE A 1080 3.94 -27.98 -35.55
C ILE A 1080 5.20 -28.48 -36.25
N THR A 1081 5.22 -28.44 -37.58
CA THR A 1081 6.42 -28.78 -38.38
C THR A 1081 7.17 -27.52 -38.78
N ILE A 1082 8.43 -27.40 -38.40
CA ILE A 1082 9.30 -26.25 -38.70
C ILE A 1082 10.45 -26.68 -39.60
N THR A 1083 10.50 -26.12 -40.80
CA THR A 1083 11.63 -26.29 -41.73
C THR A 1083 12.70 -25.21 -41.49
N LEU A 1084 13.93 -25.64 -41.22
CA LEU A 1084 15.14 -24.81 -41.11
C LEU A 1084 15.96 -24.92 -42.40
N ASP A 1085 15.89 -23.87 -43.23
CA ASP A 1085 16.53 -23.83 -44.56
C ASP A 1085 18.00 -23.47 -44.50
#